data_AF-A0A935FHW4-F1
#
_entry.id   AF-A0A935FHW4-F1
#
_cell.length_a   1.000
_cell.length_b   1.000
_cell.length_c   1.000
_cell.angle_alpha   90.00
_cell.angle_beta   90.00
_cell.angle_gamma   90.00
#
_symmetry.space_group_name_H-M   'P 1'
#
loop_
_entity.id
_entity.type
_entity.pdbx_description
1 polymer ?
#
loop_
_entity_poly.entity_id
_entity_poly.type
_entity_poly.pdbx_seq_one_letter_code
_entity_poly.pdbx_strand_id
1 'polypeptide(L)'
;MRKLPYGTAGGARWVAAGALVAAAGYLVACRSGILASRSDAGTDTRLGFVDGAPVPPCVPGSRELCDGYDNNCDGVIDEDVRNACGNCREFCLPAAELGTLDEGAIRVTADDPANPSHRAGVTLAQSATSRRFLWAANHTDNSVTKFDMATEQEDGVYWAGLDPSRTAVDLDGNAWIGGRGDGRLTKVLWDKTTCPDRNGNGQVDTSSVQGGKSVLVNSASDPLADECVVFSQVTRSDRPNIRGLAVGPDGMVWIGYSDGGIQPIHPTTFNRGPLYQGRNVPLWTADGAGVLRVSGTADTGGAYGLVVDSKGLLYVAPVAAEERTDLPCFDTVSRTWLAIYRRAARCSYGIAVDGKDRIWTGSHIDCTGVGLFDPAQRRFHTFAVPDSVSVSPGATSAVTLIANGGAGGLAGYDSTGVAVEPKTGHVWTSFYQQGYTGRLELDERDLAQSHWRFIGTTRTATGELLPGVTTDLRGVGFDTAGYAWTLGLGSDRVFKLDPATNQRAASLPEGKAIGVGAHYTYSDFTGSTVFNFTAPGGGWRHVFDARASCAKLQRLHWEAYVPPGTSVTVRLRVAAVGASAPGDWLPDQATDGKASFGYPTDAGGADVDLAPYAARLEGGPTEVEVRFATSDRKVRPVLHVLQLVVDRGSCVY
;
A
#
# COMPACT_ATOMS: atom_id res chain seq x y z
N MET A 1 -80.46 -24.99 -20.07
CA MET A 1 -80.50 -25.88 -21.24
C MET A 1 -79.10 -26.43 -21.50
N ARG A 2 -78.97 -27.72 -21.88
CA ARG A 2 -77.73 -28.46 -22.25
C ARG A 2 -76.69 -28.55 -21.09
N LYS A 3 -76.29 -29.72 -20.52
CA LYS A 3 -75.66 -30.95 -21.09
C LYS A 3 -74.37 -30.60 -21.85
N LEU A 4 -73.17 -31.15 -21.62
CA LEU A 4 -72.60 -32.40 -21.03
C LEU A 4 -71.03 -32.20 -20.99
N PRO A 5 -70.11 -33.20 -20.83
CA PRO A 5 -69.93 -34.27 -19.81
C PRO A 5 -68.46 -34.56 -19.35
N TYR A 6 -68.33 -35.58 -18.47
CA TYR A 6 -67.15 -36.43 -18.11
C TYR A 6 -66.00 -35.82 -17.24
N GLY A 7 -65.43 -36.53 -16.26
CA GLY A 7 -65.87 -37.78 -15.61
C GLY A 7 -64.74 -38.69 -15.08
N THR A 8 -64.95 -39.31 -13.89
CA THR A 8 -64.28 -40.53 -13.32
C THR A 8 -62.75 -40.50 -13.09
N ALA A 9 -62.11 -41.22 -12.14
CA ALA A 9 -62.43 -41.98 -10.91
C ALA A 9 -61.07 -42.25 -10.16
N GLY A 10 -60.91 -42.76 -8.93
CA GLY A 10 -61.80 -43.19 -7.83
C GLY A 10 -61.21 -42.72 -6.46
N GLY A 11 -61.74 -43.01 -5.26
CA GLY A 11 -62.00 -44.34 -4.65
C GLY A 11 -60.67 -44.94 -4.12
N ALA A 12 -60.38 -45.18 -2.83
CA ALA A 12 -61.15 -45.51 -1.61
C ALA A 12 -60.25 -45.26 -0.35
N ARG A 13 -60.64 -45.26 0.95
CA ARG A 13 -61.89 -45.46 1.75
C ARG A 13 -61.68 -44.89 3.20
N TRP A 14 -62.76 -44.89 4.01
CA TRP A 14 -62.99 -44.67 5.47
C TRP A 14 -61.85 -44.96 6.50
N VAL A 15 -61.83 -44.42 7.76
CA VAL A 15 -62.87 -44.44 8.84
C VAL A 15 -62.67 -43.35 9.96
N ALA A 16 -63.78 -42.90 10.57
CA ALA A 16 -63.98 -42.29 11.92
C ALA A 16 -63.51 -40.85 12.29
N ALA A 17 -64.47 -39.92 12.23
CA ALA A 17 -65.04 -39.14 13.35
C ALA A 17 -64.16 -38.65 14.54
N GLY A 18 -64.10 -37.31 14.68
CA GLY A 18 -63.84 -36.58 15.94
C GLY A 18 -64.36 -35.14 15.77
N ALA A 19 -65.23 -34.67 16.67
CA ALA A 19 -65.96 -33.41 16.50
C ALA A 19 -65.15 -32.19 16.94
N LEU A 20 -65.31 -31.06 16.25
CA LEU A 20 -65.09 -29.73 16.84
C LEU A 20 -66.02 -28.67 16.24
N VAL A 21 -66.32 -27.68 17.07
CA VAL A 21 -67.43 -26.73 16.92
C VAL A 21 -67.10 -25.63 15.91
N ALA A 22 -68.09 -25.23 15.11
CA ALA A 22 -67.96 -24.08 14.22
C ALA A 22 -67.94 -22.76 15.01
N ALA A 23 -66.84 -22.01 14.92
CA ALA A 23 -66.79 -20.58 15.22
C ALA A 23 -66.63 -19.83 13.89
N ALA A 24 -67.53 -18.88 13.62
CA ALA A 24 -67.52 -18.13 12.36
C ALA A 24 -66.45 -17.04 12.36
N GLY A 25 -65.37 -17.23 11.58
CA GLY A 25 -64.37 -16.21 11.27
C GLY A 25 -64.55 -15.68 9.85
N TYR A 26 -64.53 -14.36 9.67
CA TYR A 26 -64.58 -13.74 8.35
C TYR A 26 -63.25 -13.91 7.61
N LEU A 27 -63.29 -14.49 6.42
CA LEU A 27 -62.19 -14.47 5.45
C LEU A 27 -62.10 -13.10 4.79
N VAL A 28 -61.07 -12.32 5.14
CA VAL A 28 -60.63 -11.16 4.34
C VAL A 28 -59.50 -11.65 3.43
N ALA A 29 -59.72 -11.60 2.12
CA ALA A 29 -58.73 -12.03 1.14
C ALA A 29 -57.74 -10.90 0.82
N CYS A 30 -56.56 -10.92 1.43
CA CYS A 30 -55.40 -10.20 0.90
C CYS A 30 -54.79 -10.99 -0.26
N ARG A 31 -54.49 -10.31 -1.38
CA ARG A 31 -53.58 -10.87 -2.39
C ARG A 31 -52.15 -10.88 -1.83
N SER A 32 -51.36 -11.84 -2.28
CA SER A 32 -49.93 -12.06 -1.95
C SER A 32 -49.65 -12.80 -0.62
N GLY A 33 -49.48 -14.13 -0.73
CA GLY A 33 -48.39 -14.86 -0.06
C GLY A 33 -48.58 -15.34 1.38
N ILE A 34 -49.11 -14.54 2.30
CA ILE A 34 -48.99 -14.84 3.74
C ILE A 34 -50.12 -15.75 4.25
N LEU A 35 -49.78 -16.99 4.61
CA LEU A 35 -50.64 -17.89 5.38
C LEU A 35 -50.57 -17.53 6.88
N ALA A 36 -51.39 -16.59 7.31
CA ALA A 36 -51.58 -16.28 8.73
C ALA A 36 -52.86 -16.94 9.27
N SER A 37 -52.72 -17.98 10.10
CA SER A 37 -53.77 -18.40 11.04
C SER A 37 -53.62 -17.65 12.36
N ARG A 38 -54.68 -16.98 12.84
CA ARG A 38 -54.73 -16.55 14.24
C ARG A 38 -55.21 -17.70 15.12
N SER A 39 -54.46 -18.00 16.19
CA SER A 39 -54.95 -18.75 17.34
C SER A 39 -54.91 -17.85 18.57
N ASP A 40 -56.00 -17.76 19.32
CA ASP A 40 -56.09 -16.99 20.56
C ASP A 40 -55.36 -17.70 21.72
N ALA A 41 -54.03 -17.68 21.70
CA ALA A 41 -53.13 -17.95 22.82
C ALA A 41 -51.76 -17.30 22.52
N GLY A 42 -51.13 -16.70 23.54
CA GLY A 42 -49.94 -15.87 23.35
C GLY A 42 -48.64 -16.60 22.99
N THR A 43 -47.63 -15.81 22.62
CA THR A 43 -46.26 -16.19 22.19
C THR A 43 -46.17 -17.01 20.89
N ASP A 44 -46.02 -16.30 19.77
CA ASP A 44 -45.84 -16.86 18.43
C ASP A 44 -44.51 -16.35 17.83
N THR A 45 -43.41 -17.07 18.06
CA THR A 45 -42.13 -16.84 17.37
C THR A 45 -42.16 -17.52 16.01
N ARG A 46 -42.38 -16.73 14.95
CA ARG A 46 -42.50 -17.24 13.58
C ARG A 46 -41.14 -17.45 12.92
N LEU A 47 -40.79 -18.71 12.67
CA LEU A 47 -39.73 -19.07 11.73
C LEU A 47 -40.29 -19.12 10.31
N GLY A 48 -40.20 -17.99 9.61
CA GLY A 48 -40.46 -17.90 8.18
C GLY A 48 -39.20 -18.16 7.35
N PHE A 49 -39.40 -18.51 6.08
CA PHE A 49 -38.38 -18.42 5.04
C PHE A 49 -38.96 -17.63 3.87
N VAL A 50 -38.21 -16.64 3.37
CA VAL A 50 -38.49 -15.97 2.10
C VAL A 50 -37.33 -16.26 1.18
N ASP A 51 -37.61 -16.77 -0.02
CA ASP A 51 -36.62 -17.20 -1.04
C ASP A 51 -35.45 -18.07 -0.51
N GLY A 52 -35.71 -18.87 0.54
CA GLY A 52 -34.73 -19.79 1.13
C GLY A 52 -33.79 -19.17 2.18
N ALA A 53 -33.89 -17.87 2.46
CA ALA A 53 -33.21 -17.22 3.57
C ALA A 53 -34.07 -17.25 4.85
N PRO A 54 -33.48 -17.49 6.04
CA PRO A 54 -34.20 -17.37 7.31
C PRO A 54 -34.46 -15.90 7.63
N VAL A 55 -35.72 -15.52 7.88
CA VAL A 55 -36.03 -14.18 8.42
C VAL A 55 -35.67 -14.13 9.91
N PRO A 56 -35.17 -12.97 10.42
CA PRO A 56 -35.02 -12.76 11.85
C PRO A 56 -36.37 -12.94 12.58
N PRO A 57 -36.39 -13.51 13.80
CA PRO A 57 -37.62 -13.63 14.57
C PRO A 57 -38.08 -12.24 15.05
N CYS A 58 -39.17 -11.73 14.47
CA CYS A 58 -39.83 -10.53 14.98
C CYS A 58 -40.45 -10.81 16.37
N VAL A 59 -40.55 -9.78 17.21
CA VAL A 59 -41.03 -9.87 18.59
C VAL A 59 -42.15 -8.84 18.80
N PRO A 60 -43.41 -9.27 19.03
CA PRO A 60 -44.56 -8.39 19.20
C PRO A 60 -44.34 -7.23 20.18
N GLY A 61 -44.37 -6.00 19.67
CA GLY A 61 -44.18 -4.77 20.45
C GLY A 61 -42.73 -4.48 20.86
N SER A 62 -41.75 -5.04 20.14
CA SER A 62 -40.37 -4.59 20.23
C SER A 62 -40.18 -3.20 19.58
N ARG A 63 -38.94 -2.69 19.54
CA ARG A 63 -38.62 -1.42 18.91
C ARG A 63 -38.07 -1.69 17.52
N GLU A 64 -38.64 -1.02 16.52
CA GLU A 64 -38.10 -0.98 15.15
C GLU A 64 -36.68 -0.41 15.10
N LEU A 65 -35.88 -1.06 14.27
CA LEU A 65 -34.56 -0.64 13.81
C LEU A 65 -34.69 0.00 12.42
N CYS A 66 -33.58 0.09 11.70
CA CYS A 66 -33.56 0.50 10.30
C CYS A 66 -32.76 -0.57 9.55
N ASP A 67 -33.32 -1.77 9.52
CA ASP A 67 -32.68 -2.99 9.01
C ASP A 67 -33.48 -3.65 7.86
N GLY A 68 -34.66 -3.12 7.53
CA GLY A 68 -35.52 -3.63 6.46
C GLY A 68 -36.38 -4.82 6.87
N TYR A 69 -36.46 -5.15 8.17
CA TYR A 69 -37.35 -6.16 8.72
C TYR A 69 -38.39 -5.48 9.64
N ASP A 70 -39.62 -5.98 9.63
CA ASP A 70 -40.61 -5.69 10.67
C ASP A 70 -40.13 -6.37 11.97
N ASN A 71 -39.51 -5.61 12.88
CA ASN A 71 -38.95 -6.17 14.10
C ASN A 71 -40.03 -6.42 15.16
N ASN A 72 -41.15 -5.69 15.12
CA ASN A 72 -42.20 -5.69 16.13
C ASN A 72 -43.47 -6.49 15.77
N CYS A 73 -43.48 -7.12 14.59
CA CYS A 73 -44.56 -7.89 13.98
C CYS A 73 -45.89 -7.14 13.74
N ASP A 74 -45.94 -5.80 13.68
CA ASP A 74 -47.19 -5.05 13.52
C ASP A 74 -47.70 -4.95 12.05
N GLY A 75 -46.83 -5.28 11.08
CA GLY A 75 -47.11 -5.21 9.65
C GLY A 75 -46.60 -3.94 8.96
N VAL A 76 -45.90 -3.05 9.67
CA VAL A 76 -45.16 -1.91 9.13
C VAL A 76 -43.65 -2.18 9.30
N ILE A 77 -42.85 -1.85 8.28
CA ILE A 77 -41.38 -2.03 8.30
C ILE A 77 -40.72 -0.67 8.56
N ASP A 78 -39.74 -0.62 9.47
CA ASP A 78 -38.87 0.54 9.75
C ASP A 78 -39.66 1.85 10.10
N GLU A 79 -40.80 1.77 10.81
CA GLU A 79 -41.81 2.83 11.13
C GLU A 79 -41.34 4.31 11.27
N ASP A 80 -40.99 4.95 10.16
CA ASP A 80 -40.30 6.27 10.14
C ASP A 80 -39.08 6.35 11.10
N VAL A 81 -38.47 5.19 11.40
CA VAL A 81 -37.22 5.12 12.17
C VAL A 81 -36.12 5.84 11.41
N ARG A 82 -35.27 6.55 12.14
CA ARG A 82 -34.24 7.42 11.56
C ARG A 82 -32.87 6.88 11.92
N ASN A 83 -32.06 6.62 10.89
CA ASN A 83 -30.62 6.45 11.07
C ASN A 83 -29.94 7.84 11.22
N ALA A 84 -28.60 7.86 11.21
CA ALA A 84 -27.81 9.08 11.41
C ALA A 84 -28.11 10.23 10.42
N CYS A 85 -28.73 9.97 9.27
CA CYS A 85 -29.16 10.98 8.29
C CYS A 85 -30.64 11.39 8.38
N GLY A 86 -31.37 10.94 9.40
CA GLY A 86 -32.74 11.39 9.63
C GLY A 86 -33.82 10.69 8.79
N ASN A 87 -33.49 9.62 8.06
CA ASN A 87 -34.42 8.75 7.33
C ASN A 87 -33.92 7.29 7.31
N CYS A 88 -34.70 6.34 6.77
CA CYS A 88 -34.31 4.92 6.61
C CYS A 88 -34.19 4.46 5.13
N ARG A 89 -34.09 5.41 4.19
CA ARG A 89 -33.95 5.11 2.74
C ARG A 89 -32.50 5.09 2.26
N GLU A 90 -31.61 5.76 2.99
CA GLU A 90 -30.20 5.97 2.62
C GLU A 90 -29.25 5.22 3.57
N PHE A 91 -28.23 4.54 3.03
CA PHE A 91 -27.16 3.95 3.85
C PHE A 91 -26.14 5.03 4.21
N CYS A 92 -26.17 5.45 5.47
CA CYS A 92 -25.73 6.78 5.84
C CYS A 92 -24.78 6.75 7.05
N LEU A 93 -23.53 7.15 6.81
CA LEU A 93 -22.45 7.06 7.79
C LEU A 93 -21.79 8.43 8.05
N PRO A 94 -21.70 8.86 9.32
CA PRO A 94 -20.66 9.79 9.74
C PRO A 94 -19.32 9.04 9.64
N ALA A 95 -18.40 9.49 8.78
CA ALA A 95 -17.09 8.84 8.64
C ALA A 95 -16.33 8.81 9.98
N ALA A 96 -16.59 9.81 10.84
CA ALA A 96 -16.08 9.93 12.20
C ALA A 96 -16.50 8.82 13.17
N GLU A 97 -17.59 8.07 12.92
CA GLU A 97 -18.18 7.13 13.89
C GLU A 97 -17.99 5.64 13.55
N LEU A 98 -17.88 5.27 12.26
CA LEU A 98 -17.78 3.86 11.82
C LEU A 98 -16.64 3.64 10.80
N GLY A 99 -16.41 2.37 10.41
CA GLY A 99 -15.36 1.93 9.48
C GLY A 99 -14.01 1.58 10.13
N THR A 100 -13.22 0.78 9.42
CA THR A 100 -11.86 0.40 9.83
C THR A 100 -10.87 1.41 9.25
N LEU A 101 -10.05 2.01 10.12
CA LEU A 101 -8.90 2.80 9.68
C LEU A 101 -7.78 1.85 9.26
N ASP A 102 -7.26 2.02 8.04
CA ASP A 102 -5.98 1.42 7.66
C ASP A 102 -4.83 2.33 8.13
N GLU A 103 -3.59 1.84 8.00
CA GLU A 103 -2.39 2.61 8.32
C GLU A 103 -2.36 3.96 7.56
N GLY A 104 -1.96 5.02 8.26
CA GLY A 104 -1.90 6.38 7.73
C GLY A 104 -3.19 7.20 7.82
N ALA A 105 -4.32 6.66 8.31
CA ALA A 105 -5.54 7.42 8.59
C ALA A 105 -5.88 7.50 10.10
N ILE A 106 -6.53 8.59 10.52
CA ILE A 106 -7.03 8.82 11.89
C ILE A 106 -8.43 9.44 11.87
N ARG A 107 -9.21 9.20 12.93
CA ARG A 107 -10.40 10.02 13.24
C ARG A 107 -9.96 11.37 13.79
N VAL A 108 -10.64 12.44 13.38
CA VAL A 108 -10.42 13.81 13.86
C VAL A 108 -11.73 14.42 14.33
N THR A 109 -11.70 15.15 15.45
CA THR A 109 -12.89 15.82 16.03
C THR A 109 -13.04 17.24 15.47
N ALA A 110 -14.23 17.83 15.62
CA ALA A 110 -14.49 19.21 15.19
C ALA A 110 -13.61 20.25 15.94
N ASP A 111 -13.32 19.97 17.21
CA ASP A 111 -12.58 20.87 18.12
C ASP A 111 -11.06 20.69 18.08
N ASP A 112 -10.54 19.74 17.29
CA ASP A 112 -9.09 19.50 17.17
C ASP A 112 -8.41 20.73 16.51
N PRO A 113 -7.41 21.38 17.16
CA PRO A 113 -6.70 22.52 16.59
C PRO A 113 -5.96 22.24 15.27
N ALA A 114 -5.69 20.96 14.96
CA ALA A 114 -5.11 20.51 13.71
C ALA A 114 -6.16 20.18 12.63
N ASN A 115 -7.45 20.36 12.91
CA ASN A 115 -8.55 20.16 11.96
C ASN A 115 -8.96 21.48 11.26
N PRO A 116 -8.50 21.73 10.02
CA PRO A 116 -8.84 22.97 9.30
C PRO A 116 -10.31 23.08 8.89
N SER A 117 -11.09 21.99 8.96
CA SER A 117 -12.50 21.97 8.56
C SER A 117 -13.48 22.35 9.67
N HIS A 118 -13.03 22.32 10.95
CA HIS A 118 -13.88 22.41 12.14
C HIS A 118 -15.09 21.45 12.16
N ARG A 119 -14.98 20.31 11.46
CA ARG A 119 -16.01 19.27 11.40
C ARG A 119 -15.37 17.90 11.58
N ALA A 120 -16.00 17.04 12.38
CA ALA A 120 -15.48 15.70 12.63
C ALA A 120 -15.39 14.89 11.33
N GLY A 121 -14.45 13.94 11.28
CA GLY A 121 -14.24 13.11 10.09
C GLY A 121 -13.08 12.14 10.21
N VAL A 122 -12.63 11.64 9.06
CA VAL A 122 -11.40 10.85 8.90
C VAL A 122 -10.39 11.64 8.07
N THR A 123 -9.14 11.65 8.50
CA THR A 123 -8.04 12.40 7.85
C THR A 123 -6.74 11.60 7.89
N LEU A 124 -5.68 12.13 7.30
CA LEU A 124 -4.35 11.54 7.38
C LEU A 124 -3.78 11.61 8.81
N ALA A 125 -3.08 10.56 9.23
CA ALA A 125 -2.24 10.53 10.42
C ALA A 125 -1.09 11.53 10.31
N GLN A 126 -0.62 12.11 11.42
CA GLN A 126 0.49 13.08 11.36
C GLN A 126 1.83 12.46 10.93
N SER A 127 1.95 11.15 11.08
CA SER A 127 2.99 10.29 10.53
C SER A 127 2.31 9.10 9.84
N ALA A 128 2.47 8.97 8.52
CA ALA A 128 2.03 7.80 7.79
C ALA A 128 3.04 6.67 8.01
N THR A 129 2.60 5.64 8.72
CA THR A 129 3.43 4.48 9.05
C THR A 129 3.70 3.65 7.79
N SER A 130 4.88 3.00 7.73
CA SER A 130 5.12 1.99 6.71
C SER A 130 4.13 0.82 6.86
N ARG A 131 4.20 -0.19 5.99
CA ARG A 131 3.56 -1.47 6.30
C ARG A 131 4.40 -2.22 7.33
N ARG A 132 3.75 -3.12 8.07
CA ARG A 132 4.35 -4.02 9.09
C ARG A 132 5.52 -4.91 8.61
N PHE A 133 5.70 -5.08 7.29
CA PHE A 133 6.63 -6.07 6.73
C PHE A 133 7.84 -5.43 6.02
N LEU A 134 9.02 -6.02 6.23
CA LEU A 134 10.18 -5.82 5.38
C LEU A 134 10.34 -6.99 4.40
N TRP A 135 10.89 -6.70 3.22
CA TRP A 135 11.04 -7.65 2.11
C TRP A 135 12.51 -7.78 1.67
N ALA A 136 13.19 -8.80 2.21
CA ALA A 136 14.62 -9.03 1.99
C ALA A 136 14.86 -9.91 0.75
N ALA A 137 15.58 -9.39 -0.25
CA ALA A 137 15.96 -10.13 -1.44
C ALA A 137 17.18 -11.03 -1.20
N ASN A 138 16.97 -12.35 -1.24
CA ASN A 138 17.96 -13.39 -0.97
C ASN A 138 18.67 -13.78 -2.27
N HIS A 139 19.67 -12.99 -2.67
CA HIS A 139 20.24 -13.11 -4.01
C HIS A 139 20.87 -14.48 -4.30
N THR A 140 21.43 -15.15 -3.28
CA THR A 140 22.04 -16.49 -3.38
C THR A 140 21.04 -17.62 -3.58
N ASP A 141 19.78 -17.41 -3.23
CA ASP A 141 18.74 -18.43 -3.17
C ASP A 141 17.58 -18.18 -4.15
N ASN A 142 17.63 -17.07 -4.90
CA ASN A 142 16.59 -16.67 -5.87
C ASN A 142 15.22 -16.41 -5.22
N SER A 143 15.22 -16.07 -3.93
CA SER A 143 14.02 -15.89 -3.10
C SER A 143 13.91 -14.49 -2.50
N VAL A 144 12.75 -14.18 -1.93
CA VAL A 144 12.50 -13.00 -1.09
C VAL A 144 11.89 -13.45 0.23
N THR A 145 12.42 -12.96 1.35
CA THR A 145 11.85 -13.18 2.68
C THR A 145 10.92 -12.05 3.05
N LYS A 146 9.72 -12.40 3.51
CA LYS A 146 8.77 -11.51 4.18
C LYS A 146 8.96 -11.64 5.69
N PHE A 147 9.31 -10.53 6.33
CA PHE A 147 9.58 -10.50 7.77
C PHE A 147 8.75 -9.41 8.47
N ASP A 148 8.09 -9.79 9.56
CA ASP A 148 7.23 -8.94 10.36
C ASP A 148 8.06 -8.13 11.37
N MET A 149 8.15 -6.81 11.15
CA MET A 149 8.94 -5.89 11.98
C MET A 149 8.34 -5.67 13.38
N ALA A 150 7.05 -5.98 13.57
CA ALA A 150 6.34 -5.80 14.83
C ALA A 150 6.45 -7.03 15.75
N THR A 151 6.40 -8.25 15.21
CA THR A 151 6.62 -9.49 16.00
C THR A 151 8.05 -10.01 15.95
N GLU A 152 8.88 -9.43 15.08
CA GLU A 152 10.27 -9.82 14.83
C GLU A 152 10.43 -11.28 14.39
N GLN A 153 9.43 -11.79 13.65
CA GLN A 153 9.41 -13.13 13.06
C GLN A 153 9.39 -13.11 11.53
N GLU A 154 9.96 -14.16 10.94
CA GLU A 154 9.77 -14.47 9.53
C GLU A 154 8.35 -15.01 9.32
N ASP A 155 7.68 -14.51 8.27
CA ASP A 155 6.32 -14.89 7.91
C ASP A 155 6.33 -15.93 6.77
N GLY A 156 7.19 -15.72 5.76
CA GLY A 156 7.38 -16.65 4.65
C GLY A 156 8.55 -16.28 3.73
N VAL A 157 8.97 -17.24 2.91
CA VAL A 157 10.02 -17.10 1.88
C VAL A 157 9.46 -17.54 0.54
N TYR A 158 9.58 -16.69 -0.48
CA TYR A 158 8.95 -16.86 -1.79
C TYR A 158 10.01 -16.88 -2.89
N TRP A 159 9.88 -17.74 -3.90
CA TRP A 159 10.74 -17.68 -5.09
C TRP A 159 10.40 -16.43 -5.91
N ALA A 160 11.40 -15.65 -6.31
CA ALA A 160 11.21 -14.31 -6.85
C ALA A 160 11.84 -14.06 -8.24
N GLY A 161 12.68 -14.96 -8.74
CA GLY A 161 13.47 -14.80 -9.96
C GLY A 161 14.97 -14.88 -9.71
N LEU A 162 15.78 -14.82 -10.76
CA LEU A 162 17.23 -15.02 -10.63
C LEU A 162 17.97 -13.77 -10.12
N ASP A 163 18.89 -13.94 -9.17
CA ASP A 163 19.65 -12.86 -8.51
C ASP A 163 18.76 -11.67 -8.06
N PRO A 164 17.74 -11.86 -7.21
CA PRO A 164 16.88 -10.76 -6.75
C PRO A 164 17.72 -9.74 -5.97
N SER A 165 17.50 -8.44 -6.23
CA SER A 165 18.29 -7.38 -5.57
C SER A 165 17.55 -6.04 -5.34
N ARG A 166 16.34 -5.89 -5.87
CA ARG A 166 15.53 -4.69 -5.70
C ARG A 166 14.17 -5.07 -5.16
N THR A 167 13.76 -4.42 -4.09
CA THR A 167 12.41 -4.58 -3.53
C THR A 167 11.79 -3.21 -3.32
N ALA A 168 10.52 -3.08 -3.67
CA ALA A 168 9.71 -1.90 -3.40
C ALA A 168 8.33 -2.36 -2.96
N VAL A 169 7.72 -1.63 -2.05
CA VAL A 169 6.35 -1.87 -1.60
C VAL A 169 5.42 -0.94 -2.38
N ASP A 170 4.30 -1.46 -2.91
CA ASP A 170 3.29 -0.64 -3.57
C ASP A 170 2.30 0.01 -2.58
N LEU A 171 1.43 0.90 -3.07
CA LEU A 171 0.45 1.59 -2.23
C LEU A 171 -0.51 0.63 -1.51
N ASP A 172 -0.72 -0.57 -2.05
CA ASP A 172 -1.50 -1.66 -1.47
C ASP A 172 -0.68 -2.55 -0.51
N GLY A 173 0.58 -2.21 -0.25
CA GLY A 173 1.47 -2.85 0.72
C GLY A 173 2.19 -4.09 0.21
N ASN A 174 2.06 -4.39 -1.07
CA ASN A 174 2.57 -5.62 -1.67
C ASN A 174 3.99 -5.42 -2.16
N ALA A 175 4.81 -6.46 -2.05
CA ALA A 175 6.17 -6.40 -2.55
C ALA A 175 6.23 -6.59 -4.05
N TRP A 176 7.09 -5.80 -4.67
CA TRP A 176 7.60 -5.99 -6.01
C TRP A 176 9.09 -6.31 -5.92
N ILE A 177 9.53 -7.33 -6.66
CA ILE A 177 10.92 -7.83 -6.60
C ILE A 177 11.50 -7.91 -8.00
N GLY A 178 12.64 -7.24 -8.22
CA GLY A 178 13.39 -7.25 -9.47
C GLY A 178 14.55 -8.25 -9.46
N GLY A 179 14.48 -9.22 -10.37
CA GLY A 179 15.54 -10.17 -10.70
C GLY A 179 16.61 -9.56 -11.60
N ARG A 180 17.87 -9.65 -11.15
CA ARG A 180 19.04 -9.13 -11.87
C ARG A 180 19.64 -10.15 -12.85
N GLY A 181 19.36 -11.44 -12.66
CA GLY A 181 19.89 -12.52 -13.50
C GLY A 181 19.03 -12.84 -14.72
N ASP A 182 17.72 -12.58 -14.64
CA ASP A 182 16.73 -12.95 -15.66
C ASP A 182 15.79 -11.81 -16.09
N GLY A 183 15.82 -10.64 -15.42
CA GLY A 183 14.90 -9.53 -15.69
C GLY A 183 13.44 -9.83 -15.32
N ARG A 184 13.23 -10.81 -14.44
CA ARG A 184 11.93 -11.16 -13.88
C ARG A 184 11.49 -10.12 -12.86
N LEU A 185 10.22 -9.74 -12.96
CA LEU A 185 9.54 -8.95 -11.96
C LEU A 185 8.48 -9.85 -11.31
N THR A 186 8.51 -9.92 -9.97
CA THR A 186 7.57 -10.73 -9.18
C THR A 186 6.81 -9.81 -8.22
N LYS A 187 5.49 -10.03 -8.08
CA LYS A 187 4.62 -9.38 -7.07
C LYS A 187 4.16 -10.40 -6.04
N VAL A 188 4.33 -10.09 -4.76
CA VAL A 188 3.86 -10.91 -3.64
C VAL A 188 2.92 -10.08 -2.77
N LEU A 189 1.71 -10.59 -2.54
CA LEU A 189 0.74 -9.98 -1.64
C LEU A 189 1.16 -10.19 -0.17
N TRP A 190 0.98 -9.17 0.66
CA TRP A 190 1.33 -9.25 2.08
C TRP A 190 0.19 -9.80 2.95
N ASP A 191 -1.06 -9.61 2.55
CA ASP A 191 -2.23 -10.03 3.31
C ASP A 191 -2.80 -11.33 2.75
N LYS A 192 -2.66 -12.42 3.52
CA LYS A 192 -3.15 -13.75 3.14
C LYS A 192 -4.65 -13.77 2.84
N THR A 193 -5.45 -12.89 3.46
CA THR A 193 -6.89 -12.80 3.22
C THR A 193 -7.25 -12.20 1.85
N THR A 194 -6.29 -11.53 1.20
CA THR A 194 -6.45 -10.93 -0.13
C THR A 194 -5.89 -11.80 -1.27
N CYS A 195 -5.23 -12.91 -0.94
CA CYS A 195 -4.68 -13.82 -1.93
C CYS A 195 -5.79 -14.68 -2.57
N PRO A 196 -5.79 -14.84 -3.91
CA PRO A 196 -6.79 -15.65 -4.59
C PRO A 196 -6.54 -17.15 -4.39
N ASP A 197 -7.52 -17.89 -3.86
CA ASP A 197 -7.60 -19.35 -4.02
C ASP A 197 -7.74 -19.64 -5.53
N ARG A 198 -6.60 -20.01 -6.14
CA ARG A 198 -6.39 -20.16 -7.57
C ARG A 198 -6.66 -21.58 -8.03
N ASN A 199 -6.48 -22.55 -7.14
CA ASN A 199 -6.74 -23.96 -7.43
C ASN A 199 -8.14 -24.43 -7.00
N GLY A 200 -8.86 -23.64 -6.19
CA GLY A 200 -10.24 -23.86 -5.79
C GLY A 200 -10.40 -24.88 -4.65
N ASN A 201 -9.38 -25.09 -3.81
CA ASN A 201 -9.42 -26.10 -2.74
C ASN A 201 -10.05 -25.61 -1.43
N GLY A 202 -10.37 -24.32 -1.32
CA GLY A 202 -10.96 -23.70 -0.13
C GLY A 202 -9.94 -23.18 0.89
N GLN A 203 -8.65 -23.17 0.56
CA GLN A 203 -7.55 -22.63 1.39
C GLN A 203 -6.56 -21.87 0.51
N VAL A 204 -5.94 -20.83 1.08
CA VAL A 204 -4.85 -20.12 0.40
C VAL A 204 -3.53 -20.86 0.59
N ASP A 205 -3.03 -21.44 -0.50
CA ASP A 205 -1.74 -22.12 -0.62
C ASP A 205 -0.61 -21.11 -0.78
N THR A 206 0.07 -20.80 0.32
CA THR A 206 1.15 -19.80 0.33
C THR A 206 2.29 -20.20 1.25
N SER A 207 3.49 -19.77 0.86
CA SER A 207 4.74 -19.99 1.58
C SER A 207 4.65 -19.43 2.99
N SER A 208 5.15 -20.19 3.96
CA SER A 208 4.95 -19.93 5.39
C SER A 208 6.10 -20.50 6.24
N VAL A 209 6.26 -20.03 7.47
CA VAL A 209 7.20 -20.66 8.43
C VAL A 209 6.49 -21.72 9.27
N GLN A 210 6.99 -22.96 9.22
CA GLN A 210 6.45 -24.09 9.97
C GLN A 210 7.57 -24.77 10.77
N GLY A 211 7.39 -24.91 12.09
CA GLY A 211 8.40 -25.52 12.96
C GLY A 211 9.76 -24.80 12.97
N GLY A 212 9.78 -23.49 12.68
CA GLY A 212 11.02 -22.70 12.56
C GLY A 212 11.77 -22.90 11.24
N LYS A 213 11.12 -23.46 10.21
CA LYS A 213 11.67 -23.59 8.85
C LYS A 213 10.72 -22.99 7.83
N SER A 214 11.27 -22.28 6.85
CA SER A 214 10.50 -21.75 5.72
C SER A 214 10.03 -22.90 4.83
N VAL A 215 8.73 -22.96 4.57
CA VAL A 215 8.08 -23.85 3.60
C VAL A 215 7.79 -23.02 2.36
N LEU A 216 8.62 -23.21 1.33
CA LEU A 216 8.51 -22.56 0.03
C LEU A 216 7.50 -23.33 -0.84
N VAL A 217 6.48 -22.63 -1.36
CA VAL A 217 5.42 -23.21 -2.21
C VAL A 217 5.72 -23.03 -3.71
N ASN A 218 6.17 -21.86 -4.15
CA ASN A 218 6.48 -21.61 -5.55
C ASN A 218 7.93 -21.90 -5.94
N SER A 219 8.19 -22.01 -7.25
CA SER A 219 9.50 -22.40 -7.80
C SER A 219 9.77 -21.73 -9.15
N ALA A 220 10.97 -21.91 -9.70
CA ALA A 220 11.28 -21.44 -11.05
C ALA A 220 10.45 -22.13 -12.15
N SER A 221 10.05 -23.38 -11.93
CA SER A 221 9.18 -24.16 -12.85
C SER A 221 7.70 -23.83 -12.69
N ASP A 222 7.27 -23.45 -11.49
CA ASP A 222 5.93 -22.96 -11.23
C ASP A 222 5.95 -21.75 -10.27
N PRO A 223 6.10 -20.53 -10.82
CA PRO A 223 6.16 -19.31 -10.01
C PRO A 223 4.83 -18.93 -9.35
N LEU A 224 3.71 -19.48 -9.83
CA LEU A 224 2.34 -19.15 -9.41
C LEU A 224 1.66 -20.31 -8.66
N ALA A 225 2.42 -21.34 -8.26
CA ALA A 225 1.95 -22.33 -7.28
C ALA A 225 1.66 -21.70 -5.92
N ASP A 226 2.35 -20.60 -5.57
CA ASP A 226 2.02 -19.77 -4.41
C ASP A 226 0.93 -18.77 -4.80
N GLU A 227 -0.16 -18.79 -4.07
CA GLU A 227 -1.36 -18.04 -4.38
C GLU A 227 -1.22 -16.55 -4.06
N CYS A 228 -0.42 -16.21 -3.04
CA CYS A 228 -0.05 -14.83 -2.75
C CYS A 228 0.97 -14.25 -3.75
N VAL A 229 1.64 -15.09 -4.55
CA VAL A 229 2.40 -14.63 -5.72
C VAL A 229 1.43 -14.46 -6.90
N VAL A 230 1.00 -13.22 -7.11
CA VAL A 230 -0.03 -12.87 -8.12
C VAL A 230 0.53 -12.45 -9.47
N PHE A 231 1.84 -12.18 -9.55
CA PHE A 231 2.53 -11.91 -10.81
C PHE A 231 3.97 -12.38 -10.72
N SER A 232 4.45 -13.09 -11.75
CA SER A 232 5.89 -13.33 -11.92
C SER A 232 6.21 -13.57 -13.40
N GLN A 233 6.86 -12.60 -14.06
CA GLN A 233 7.20 -12.69 -15.48
C GLN A 233 8.56 -12.04 -15.79
N VAL A 234 9.32 -12.62 -16.72
CA VAL A 234 10.42 -11.91 -17.40
C VAL A 234 9.81 -10.76 -18.19
N THR A 235 10.12 -9.53 -17.79
CA THR A 235 9.48 -8.33 -18.36
C THR A 235 9.96 -8.07 -19.79
N ARG A 236 11.23 -8.37 -20.06
CA ARG A 236 11.93 -8.21 -21.33
C ARG A 236 13.05 -9.24 -21.44
N SER A 237 12.91 -10.23 -22.31
CA SER A 237 13.94 -11.26 -22.56
C SER A 237 15.18 -10.72 -23.28
N ASP A 238 15.04 -9.60 -24.01
CA ASP A 238 16.17 -8.86 -24.59
C ASP A 238 16.93 -8.03 -23.55
N ARG A 239 16.39 -7.89 -22.32
CA ARG A 239 16.96 -7.09 -21.23
C ARG A 239 16.82 -7.78 -19.86
N PRO A 240 17.49 -8.92 -19.64
CA PRO A 240 17.32 -9.76 -18.46
C PRO A 240 18.01 -9.19 -17.20
N ASN A 241 17.82 -7.90 -16.88
CA ASN A 241 18.49 -7.24 -15.76
C ASN A 241 17.66 -6.08 -15.18
N ILE A 242 16.78 -6.36 -14.22
CA ILE A 242 16.10 -5.31 -13.46
C ILE A 242 17.03 -4.85 -12.32
N ARG A 243 17.33 -3.55 -12.30
CA ARG A 243 18.13 -2.88 -11.26
C ARG A 243 17.46 -1.63 -10.72
N GLY A 244 16.59 -0.98 -11.48
CA GLY A 244 15.72 0.07 -10.97
C GLY A 244 14.39 -0.51 -10.52
N LEU A 245 13.89 -0.09 -9.36
CA LEU A 245 12.51 -0.35 -8.94
C LEU A 245 12.03 0.78 -8.02
N ALA A 246 10.90 1.40 -8.34
CA ALA A 246 10.22 2.40 -7.53
C ALA A 246 8.71 2.39 -7.79
N VAL A 247 7.93 3.05 -6.94
CA VAL A 247 6.48 3.22 -7.08
C VAL A 247 6.19 4.71 -7.14
N GLY A 248 5.34 5.15 -8.08
CA GLY A 248 4.94 6.56 -8.22
C GLY A 248 3.74 6.94 -7.37
N PRO A 249 3.45 8.24 -7.21
CA PRO A 249 2.23 8.73 -6.55
C PRO A 249 0.94 8.33 -7.29
N ASP A 250 1.03 7.99 -8.58
CA ASP A 250 -0.04 7.39 -9.39
C ASP A 250 -0.26 5.89 -9.10
N GLY A 251 0.53 5.29 -8.21
CA GLY A 251 0.53 3.86 -7.91
C GLY A 251 1.21 3.00 -8.98
N MET A 252 1.72 3.59 -10.06
CA MET A 252 2.43 2.84 -11.10
C MET A 252 3.78 2.36 -10.58
N VAL A 253 4.11 1.11 -10.90
CA VAL A 253 5.40 0.52 -10.57
C VAL A 253 6.35 0.79 -11.71
N TRP A 254 7.53 1.33 -11.43
CA TRP A 254 8.54 1.68 -12.40
C TRP A 254 9.76 0.79 -12.25
N ILE A 255 10.12 0.09 -13.33
CA ILE A 255 11.35 -0.70 -13.42
C ILE A 255 12.39 0.02 -14.28
N GLY A 256 13.67 -0.18 -13.94
CA GLY A 256 14.80 0.33 -14.68
C GLY A 256 15.81 -0.77 -15.00
N TYR A 257 16.37 -0.73 -16.20
CA TYR A 257 17.28 -1.77 -16.70
C TYR A 257 18.74 -1.32 -16.66
N SER A 258 19.67 -2.24 -16.38
CA SER A 258 21.11 -1.91 -16.36
C SER A 258 21.70 -1.50 -17.71
N ASP A 259 21.01 -1.83 -18.81
CA ASP A 259 21.38 -1.52 -20.19
C ASP A 259 20.68 -0.25 -20.74
N GLY A 260 19.91 0.45 -19.90
CA GLY A 260 19.46 1.81 -20.15
C GLY A 260 17.96 1.98 -20.41
N GLY A 261 17.33 2.86 -19.64
CA GLY A 261 15.92 3.22 -19.75
C GLY A 261 15.02 2.58 -18.68
N ILE A 262 13.77 3.05 -18.68
CA ILE A 262 12.76 2.73 -17.67
C ILE A 262 11.44 2.30 -18.31
N GLN A 263 10.63 1.52 -17.60
CA GLN A 263 9.33 1.05 -18.06
C GLN A 263 8.31 1.05 -16.91
N PRO A 264 7.07 1.54 -17.11
CA PRO A 264 6.01 1.45 -16.13
C PRO A 264 5.23 0.13 -16.25
N ILE A 265 4.77 -0.38 -15.12
CA ILE A 265 3.98 -1.60 -14.95
C ILE A 265 2.74 -1.23 -14.14
N HIS A 266 1.56 -1.57 -14.64
CA HIS A 266 0.32 -1.30 -13.92
C HIS A 266 0.14 -2.28 -12.74
N PRO A 267 -0.17 -1.81 -11.51
CA PRO A 267 0.00 -2.61 -10.30
C PRO A 267 -1.00 -3.75 -10.11
N THR A 268 -2.14 -3.74 -10.82
CA THR A 268 -3.20 -4.78 -10.74
C THR A 268 -3.33 -5.58 -12.03
N THR A 269 -3.53 -4.90 -13.16
CA THR A 269 -3.68 -5.52 -14.49
C THR A 269 -2.36 -6.04 -15.07
N PHE A 270 -1.23 -5.70 -14.46
CA PHE A 270 0.14 -6.08 -14.89
C PHE A 270 0.54 -5.64 -16.30
N ASN A 271 -0.26 -4.76 -16.92
CA ASN A 271 0.01 -4.20 -18.23
C ASN A 271 1.33 -3.42 -18.22
N ARG A 272 2.22 -3.77 -19.16
CA ARG A 272 3.51 -3.12 -19.37
C ARG A 272 3.35 -1.94 -20.32
N GLY A 273 3.74 -0.73 -19.88
CA GLY A 273 3.81 0.43 -20.76
C GLY A 273 5.02 0.38 -21.70
N PRO A 274 5.25 1.43 -22.51
CA PRO A 274 6.42 1.49 -23.39
C PRO A 274 7.72 1.66 -22.60
N LEU A 275 8.83 1.25 -23.22
CA LEU A 275 10.18 1.48 -22.72
C LEU A 275 10.62 2.91 -23.08
N TYR A 276 10.98 3.70 -22.07
CA TYR A 276 11.51 5.04 -22.24
C TYR A 276 13.04 5.02 -22.13
N GLN A 277 13.71 5.17 -23.27
CA GLN A 277 15.14 5.49 -23.32
C GLN A 277 15.29 7.00 -23.53
N GLY A 278 16.08 7.68 -22.70
CA GLY A 278 16.38 9.09 -22.88
C GLY A 278 17.51 9.26 -23.89
N ARG A 279 17.24 9.99 -24.97
CA ARG A 279 18.24 10.42 -25.95
C ARG A 279 18.16 11.92 -26.13
N ASN A 280 19.31 12.57 -26.27
CA ASN A 280 19.44 14.03 -26.37
C ASN A 280 18.67 14.79 -25.26
N VAL A 281 18.66 14.24 -24.05
CA VAL A 281 18.00 14.85 -22.89
C VAL A 281 18.79 16.10 -22.46
N PRO A 282 18.14 17.23 -22.09
CA PRO A 282 18.83 18.43 -21.64
C PRO A 282 19.81 18.14 -20.49
N LEU A 283 21.09 18.41 -20.72
CA LEU A 283 22.16 18.25 -19.74
C LEU A 283 22.30 19.53 -18.93
N TRP A 284 22.31 19.40 -17.61
CA TRP A 284 22.43 20.50 -16.66
C TRP A 284 23.72 20.37 -15.84
N THR A 285 24.62 21.35 -15.95
CA THR A 285 25.91 21.40 -15.23
C THR A 285 26.02 22.69 -14.41
N ALA A 286 26.84 22.68 -13.36
CA ALA A 286 27.04 23.83 -12.48
C ALA A 286 27.64 25.05 -13.23
N ASP A 287 27.06 26.22 -13.01
CA ASP A 287 27.67 27.51 -13.34
C ASP A 287 28.74 27.91 -12.29
N GLY A 288 29.38 29.07 -12.48
CA GLY A 288 30.40 29.57 -11.56
C GLY A 288 29.90 29.89 -10.14
N ALA A 289 28.57 29.93 -9.91
CA ALA A 289 27.96 30.04 -8.59
C ALA A 289 27.52 28.69 -8.01
N GLY A 290 27.73 27.58 -8.73
CA GLY A 290 27.33 26.23 -8.33
C GLY A 290 25.86 25.90 -8.61
N VAL A 291 25.14 26.72 -9.37
CA VAL A 291 23.74 26.45 -9.76
C VAL A 291 23.73 25.71 -11.09
N LEU A 292 22.98 24.62 -11.20
CA LEU A 292 22.89 23.89 -12.47
C LEU A 292 22.15 24.71 -13.53
N ARG A 293 22.73 24.79 -14.73
CA ARG A 293 22.19 25.42 -15.95
C ARG A 293 22.28 24.44 -17.11
N VAL A 294 21.36 24.57 -18.08
CA VAL A 294 21.45 23.83 -19.36
C VAL A 294 22.76 24.17 -20.04
N SER A 295 23.55 23.15 -20.38
CA SER A 295 24.87 23.29 -21.03
C SER A 295 25.04 22.43 -22.28
N GLY A 296 24.05 21.58 -22.59
CA GLY A 296 24.04 20.74 -23.78
C GLY A 296 22.96 19.68 -23.69
N THR A 297 23.23 18.51 -24.30
CA THR A 297 22.38 17.32 -24.22
C THR A 297 23.23 16.08 -23.96
N ALA A 298 22.64 15.06 -23.35
CA ALA A 298 23.23 13.74 -23.17
C ALA A 298 22.17 12.64 -23.26
N ASP A 299 22.61 11.40 -23.47
CA ASP A 299 21.74 10.23 -23.42
C ASP A 299 21.68 9.68 -21.98
N THR A 300 20.58 9.02 -21.63
CA THR A 300 20.40 8.44 -20.28
C THR A 300 21.02 7.06 -20.20
N GLY A 301 21.82 6.86 -19.16
CA GLY A 301 22.51 5.62 -18.90
C GLY A 301 21.67 4.45 -18.36
N GLY A 302 22.39 3.40 -17.96
CA GLY A 302 21.83 2.22 -17.29
C GLY A 302 21.34 2.54 -15.88
N ALA A 303 20.17 2.05 -15.49
CA ALA A 303 19.65 2.26 -14.14
C ALA A 303 20.35 1.37 -13.11
N TYR A 304 20.83 1.94 -12.01
CA TYR A 304 21.18 1.22 -10.78
C TYR A 304 20.09 1.32 -9.73
N GLY A 305 19.43 2.47 -9.57
CA GLY A 305 18.36 2.65 -8.59
C GLY A 305 17.36 3.69 -9.07
N LEU A 306 16.12 3.60 -8.59
CA LEU A 306 15.05 4.55 -8.91
C LEU A 306 14.45 5.10 -7.63
N VAL A 307 13.97 6.33 -7.70
CA VAL A 307 13.01 6.90 -6.74
C VAL A 307 12.03 7.79 -7.51
N VAL A 308 10.81 7.95 -7.01
CA VAL A 308 9.85 8.94 -7.52
C VAL A 308 9.52 9.90 -6.38
N ASP A 309 9.48 11.20 -6.67
CA ASP A 309 9.10 12.23 -5.69
C ASP A 309 7.57 12.40 -5.58
N SER A 310 7.10 13.26 -4.68
CA SER A 310 5.67 13.50 -4.47
C SER A 310 4.94 14.13 -5.66
N LYS A 311 5.70 14.67 -6.63
CA LYS A 311 5.19 15.34 -7.83
C LYS A 311 5.15 14.43 -9.05
N GLY A 312 5.63 13.18 -8.93
CA GLY A 312 5.75 12.26 -10.07
C GLY A 312 7.03 12.46 -10.89
N LEU A 313 8.07 13.09 -10.33
CA LEU A 313 9.39 13.12 -10.96
C LEU A 313 10.19 11.89 -10.52
N LEU A 314 10.47 11.02 -11.49
CA LEU A 314 11.28 9.83 -11.33
C LEU A 314 12.75 10.17 -11.59
N TYR A 315 13.60 9.84 -10.61
CA TYR A 315 15.05 10.06 -10.67
C TYR A 315 15.79 8.72 -10.75
N VAL A 316 16.86 8.70 -11.54
CA VAL A 316 17.69 7.52 -11.78
C VAL A 316 19.07 7.70 -11.18
N ALA A 317 19.49 6.82 -10.28
CA ALA A 317 20.91 6.62 -9.98
C ALA A 317 21.48 5.64 -11.00
N PRO A 318 22.52 6.00 -11.80
CA PRO A 318 23.00 5.15 -12.88
C PRO A 318 23.98 4.04 -12.44
N VAL A 319 24.20 3.07 -13.33
CA VAL A 319 24.99 1.85 -13.06
C VAL A 319 26.40 1.86 -13.65
N ALA A 320 26.61 2.42 -14.85
CA ALA A 320 27.93 2.44 -15.46
C ALA A 320 28.82 3.44 -14.72
N ALA A 321 30.10 3.10 -14.53
CA ALA A 321 30.99 3.87 -13.65
C ALA A 321 31.22 5.30 -14.17
N GLU A 322 31.23 5.46 -15.48
CA GLU A 322 31.33 6.73 -16.21
C GLU A 322 30.08 7.60 -16.09
N GLU A 323 28.91 6.98 -15.93
CA GLU A 323 27.61 7.65 -15.81
C GLU A 323 27.32 8.10 -14.37
N ARG A 324 28.05 7.64 -13.33
CA ARG A 324 27.80 7.98 -11.91
C ARG A 324 27.93 9.47 -11.54
N THR A 325 28.23 10.34 -12.51
CA THR A 325 28.11 11.81 -12.39
C THR A 325 26.70 12.32 -12.64
N ASP A 326 25.81 11.52 -13.21
CA ASP A 326 24.50 11.95 -13.70
C ASP A 326 23.35 11.52 -12.80
N LEU A 327 22.33 12.37 -12.74
CA LEU A 327 21.02 12.11 -12.15
C LEU A 327 19.93 12.44 -13.19
N PRO A 328 19.60 11.50 -14.10
CA PRO A 328 18.47 11.63 -15.02
C PRO A 328 17.13 11.80 -14.29
N CYS A 329 16.27 12.66 -14.84
CA CYS A 329 14.94 13.00 -14.33
C CYS A 329 13.89 12.80 -15.42
N PHE A 330 12.84 12.05 -15.11
CA PHE A 330 11.71 11.73 -15.98
C PHE A 330 10.39 12.10 -15.30
N ASP A 331 9.48 12.74 -16.03
CA ASP A 331 8.13 13.06 -15.55
C ASP A 331 7.18 11.90 -15.83
N THR A 332 6.66 11.27 -14.77
CA THR A 332 5.74 10.13 -14.89
C THR A 332 4.35 10.53 -15.40
N VAL A 333 3.99 11.81 -15.37
CA VAL A 333 2.70 12.32 -15.88
C VAL A 333 2.80 12.60 -17.37
N SER A 334 3.70 13.49 -17.81
CA SER A 334 3.89 13.79 -19.25
C SER A 334 4.57 12.66 -20.02
N ARG A 335 5.19 11.69 -19.32
CA ARG A 335 5.96 10.57 -19.86
C ARG A 335 7.19 11.02 -20.68
N THR A 336 7.88 12.07 -20.21
CA THR A 336 9.06 12.64 -20.89
C THR A 336 10.29 12.75 -20.00
N TRP A 337 11.49 12.68 -20.61
CA TRP A 337 12.75 12.98 -19.95
C TRP A 337 12.95 14.50 -19.89
N LEU A 338 13.04 15.07 -18.69
CA LEU A 338 13.14 16.52 -18.48
C LEU A 338 14.58 17.01 -18.45
N ALA A 339 15.46 16.27 -17.79
CA ALA A 339 16.81 16.73 -17.47
C ALA A 339 17.75 15.56 -17.16
N ILE A 340 19.05 15.79 -17.35
CA ILE A 340 20.13 15.06 -16.69
C ILE A 340 20.89 16.08 -15.83
N TYR A 341 20.81 15.95 -14.51
CA TYR A 341 21.52 16.80 -13.57
C TYR A 341 22.90 16.22 -13.27
N ARG A 342 23.97 16.89 -13.70
CA ARG A 342 25.35 16.40 -13.56
C ARG A 342 26.08 17.02 -12.38
N ARG A 343 26.59 16.17 -11.48
CA ARG A 343 27.50 16.51 -10.38
C ARG A 343 28.97 16.39 -10.80
N ALA A 344 29.86 16.95 -9.98
CA ALA A 344 31.28 17.06 -10.26
C ALA A 344 32.02 15.70 -10.24
N ALA A 345 31.57 14.72 -9.44
CA ALA A 345 32.25 13.44 -9.28
C ALA A 345 31.32 12.22 -9.41
N ARG A 346 31.92 11.03 -9.64
CA ARG A 346 31.28 9.76 -10.02
C ARG A 346 30.62 9.03 -8.84
N CYS A 347 29.83 9.78 -8.08
CA CYS A 347 29.46 9.42 -6.73
C CYS A 347 28.11 8.72 -6.58
N SER A 348 27.23 8.66 -7.59
CA SER A 348 25.87 8.12 -7.37
C SER A 348 25.88 6.60 -7.12
N TYR A 349 25.13 6.12 -6.11
CA TYR A 349 24.88 4.68 -5.87
C TYR A 349 23.43 4.36 -5.48
N GLY A 350 23.12 4.09 -4.19
CA GLY A 350 21.72 4.00 -3.73
C GLY A 350 21.02 5.35 -3.87
N ILE A 351 19.68 5.37 -3.87
CA ILE A 351 18.89 6.58 -4.06
C ILE A 351 17.63 6.59 -3.17
N ALA A 352 17.28 7.76 -2.66
CA ALA A 352 16.09 8.02 -1.86
C ALA A 352 15.58 9.46 -2.08
N VAL A 353 14.40 9.77 -1.57
CA VAL A 353 13.79 11.11 -1.56
C VAL A 353 13.39 11.49 -0.14
N ASP A 354 13.40 12.77 0.20
CA ASP A 354 12.89 13.28 1.48
C ASP A 354 11.55 14.02 1.34
N GLY A 355 10.97 14.42 2.48
CA GLY A 355 9.71 15.18 2.53
C GLY A 355 9.77 16.62 2.01
N LYS A 356 10.82 17.01 1.28
CA LYS A 356 10.94 18.26 0.52
C LYS A 356 11.18 18.00 -0.98
N ASP A 357 11.02 16.75 -1.43
CA ASP A 357 11.38 16.25 -2.76
C ASP A 357 12.86 16.43 -3.11
N ARG A 358 13.76 16.49 -2.11
CA ARG A 358 15.21 16.48 -2.38
C ARG A 358 15.68 15.05 -2.54
N ILE A 359 16.60 14.83 -3.48
CA ILE A 359 17.06 13.50 -3.87
C ILE A 359 18.39 13.20 -3.19
N TRP A 360 18.41 12.15 -2.40
CA TRP A 360 19.57 11.68 -1.65
C TRP A 360 20.20 10.49 -2.36
N THR A 361 21.53 10.45 -2.42
CA THR A 361 22.28 9.37 -3.07
C THR A 361 23.34 8.81 -2.12
N GLY A 362 23.42 7.49 -1.99
CA GLY A 362 24.60 6.84 -1.42
C GLY A 362 25.83 7.05 -2.31
N SER A 363 27.03 6.95 -1.75
CA SER A 363 28.27 7.25 -2.47
C SER A 363 28.99 6.02 -3.04
N HIS A 364 29.23 5.98 -4.36
CA HIS A 364 30.16 5.01 -4.96
C HIS A 364 31.62 5.33 -4.61
N ILE A 365 32.54 4.41 -4.92
CA ILE A 365 33.98 4.41 -4.56
C ILE A 365 34.62 5.80 -4.63
N ASP A 366 35.36 6.17 -3.58
CA ASP A 366 36.10 7.42 -3.35
C ASP A 366 35.24 8.69 -3.09
N CYS A 367 33.90 8.57 -3.04
CA CYS A 367 32.98 9.71 -2.85
C CYS A 367 32.32 9.82 -1.46
N THR A 368 32.91 9.19 -0.44
CA THR A 368 32.49 9.03 0.98
C THR A 368 31.23 9.77 1.49
N GLY A 369 30.44 9.09 2.34
CA GLY A 369 29.25 9.66 2.95
C GLY A 369 28.03 9.65 2.00
N VAL A 370 27.27 10.75 1.94
CA VAL A 370 26.05 10.83 1.09
C VAL A 370 26.01 12.11 0.26
N GLY A 371 25.44 12.01 -0.94
CA GLY A 371 25.16 13.14 -1.81
C GLY A 371 23.69 13.61 -1.70
N LEU A 372 23.49 14.91 -1.89
CA LEU A 372 22.19 15.59 -1.95
C LEU A 372 22.06 16.31 -3.30
N PHE A 373 20.89 16.20 -3.91
CA PHE A 373 20.41 17.11 -4.95
C PHE A 373 19.17 17.85 -4.44
N ASP A 374 19.21 19.17 -4.46
CA ASP A 374 18.06 20.03 -4.19
C ASP A 374 17.50 20.55 -5.53
N PRO A 375 16.31 20.09 -5.98
CA PRO A 375 15.72 20.53 -7.24
C PRO A 375 15.27 22.00 -7.24
N ALA A 376 14.90 22.55 -6.08
CA ALA A 376 14.43 23.93 -5.94
C ALA A 376 15.61 24.92 -6.06
N GLN A 377 16.75 24.60 -5.46
CA GLN A 377 17.99 25.37 -5.59
C GLN A 377 18.78 25.03 -6.86
N ARG A 378 18.53 23.85 -7.45
CA ARG A 378 19.32 23.23 -8.53
C ARG A 378 20.79 23.14 -8.14
N ARG A 379 21.07 22.55 -6.98
CA ARG A 379 22.41 22.40 -6.41
C ARG A 379 22.68 20.96 -5.98
N PHE A 380 23.94 20.57 -6.06
CA PHE A 380 24.44 19.33 -5.47
C PHE A 380 25.35 19.62 -4.28
N HIS A 381 25.29 18.76 -3.27
CA HIS A 381 26.19 18.75 -2.12
C HIS A 381 26.63 17.30 -1.82
N THR A 382 27.82 17.12 -1.25
CA THR A 382 28.26 15.85 -0.64
C THR A 382 28.55 16.10 0.84
N PHE A 383 28.02 15.25 1.71
CA PHE A 383 28.26 15.25 3.15
C PHE A 383 29.29 14.17 3.45
N ALA A 384 30.56 14.46 3.18
CA ALA A 384 31.64 13.50 3.32
C ALA A 384 31.98 13.24 4.79
N VAL A 385 32.47 12.03 5.08
CA VAL A 385 33.08 11.73 6.39
C VAL A 385 34.48 12.36 6.39
N PRO A 386 34.85 13.22 7.35
CA PRO A 386 36.17 13.83 7.36
C PRO A 386 37.31 12.79 7.51
N ASP A 387 38.39 13.01 6.76
CA ASP A 387 39.61 12.19 6.74
C ASP A 387 40.32 12.08 8.09
N SER A 388 40.17 13.09 8.95
CA SER A 388 40.71 13.16 10.30
C SER A 388 39.99 12.28 11.34
N VAL A 389 38.90 11.61 10.99
CA VAL A 389 38.04 10.88 11.93
C VAL A 389 38.50 9.45 12.13
N SER A 390 38.67 9.04 13.38
CA SER A 390 38.74 7.62 13.76
C SER A 390 37.35 7.12 14.12
N VAL A 391 36.76 6.30 13.24
CA VAL A 391 35.40 5.77 13.40
C VAL A 391 35.38 4.58 14.36
N SER A 392 34.50 4.65 15.36
CA SER A 392 34.21 3.59 16.32
C SER A 392 32.71 3.55 16.65
N PRO A 393 32.18 2.45 17.24
CA PRO A 393 30.76 2.35 17.59
C PRO A 393 30.31 3.47 18.54
N GLY A 394 29.29 4.22 18.14
CA GLY A 394 28.78 5.37 18.92
C GLY A 394 29.54 6.68 18.70
N ALA A 395 30.60 6.69 17.89
CA ALA A 395 31.34 7.91 17.56
C ALA A 395 30.47 8.93 16.80
N THR A 396 30.88 10.20 16.88
CA THR A 396 30.25 11.31 16.17
C THR A 396 31.30 12.19 15.49
N SER A 397 30.95 12.81 14.37
CA SER A 397 31.83 13.72 13.62
C SER A 397 31.03 14.81 12.92
N ALA A 398 31.60 16.01 12.77
CA ALA A 398 31.11 16.95 11.77
C ALA A 398 31.19 16.36 10.34
N VAL A 399 30.53 16.99 9.36
CA VAL A 399 30.68 16.67 7.94
C VAL A 399 31.80 17.48 7.29
N THR A 400 32.43 16.92 6.26
CA THR A 400 33.10 17.72 5.24
C THR A 400 32.07 18.01 4.14
N LEU A 401 31.49 19.21 4.14
CA LEU A 401 30.53 19.62 3.11
C LEU A 401 31.26 20.00 1.81
N ILE A 402 31.02 19.25 0.74
CA ILE A 402 31.63 19.47 -0.58
C ILE A 402 30.57 19.96 -1.56
N ALA A 403 30.80 21.12 -2.19
CA ALA A 403 29.88 21.69 -3.17
C ALA A 403 29.85 20.90 -4.49
N ASN A 404 28.77 21.07 -5.26
CA ASN A 404 28.56 20.52 -6.60
C ASN A 404 28.62 18.99 -6.69
N GLY A 405 28.49 18.27 -5.57
CA GLY A 405 28.56 16.81 -5.53
C GLY A 405 29.95 16.28 -5.88
N GLY A 406 31.01 16.93 -5.37
CA GLY A 406 32.39 16.48 -5.49
C GLY A 406 32.71 15.27 -4.60
N ALA A 407 33.87 14.66 -4.85
CA ALA A 407 34.42 13.54 -4.08
C ALA A 407 35.38 14.02 -2.98
N GLY A 408 35.63 13.18 -1.97
CA GLY A 408 36.56 13.44 -0.88
C GLY A 408 36.11 12.78 0.43
N GLY A 409 36.95 12.94 1.48
CA GLY A 409 36.73 12.39 2.82
C GLY A 409 37.51 11.11 3.11
N LEU A 410 37.08 10.41 4.17
CA LEU A 410 37.74 9.23 4.71
C LEU A 410 37.61 7.99 3.80
N ALA A 411 38.71 7.60 3.17
CA ALA A 411 38.75 6.46 2.25
C ALA A 411 38.12 5.18 2.84
N GLY A 412 37.30 4.49 2.04
CA GLY A 412 36.56 3.30 2.46
C GLY A 412 35.23 3.57 3.18
N TYR A 413 34.88 4.84 3.46
CA TYR A 413 33.54 5.23 3.96
C TYR A 413 32.61 5.65 2.81
N ASP A 414 32.74 4.99 1.67
CA ASP A 414 31.69 4.98 0.64
C ASP A 414 30.42 4.28 1.16
N SER A 415 29.28 4.51 0.51
CA SER A 415 27.96 4.21 1.07
C SER A 415 27.01 3.56 0.07
N THR A 416 26.25 2.58 0.54
CA THR A 416 25.45 1.69 -0.30
C THR A 416 23.99 2.12 -0.39
N GLY A 417 23.12 1.56 0.46
CA GLY A 417 21.74 1.99 0.60
C GLY A 417 21.67 3.29 1.40
N VAL A 418 20.78 4.18 0.97
CA VAL A 418 20.45 5.44 1.66
C VAL A 418 18.94 5.49 1.87
N ALA A 419 18.50 6.03 3.01
CA ALA A 419 17.10 6.26 3.35
C ALA A 419 16.97 7.53 4.20
N VAL A 420 15.76 8.05 4.33
CA VAL A 420 15.48 9.27 5.11
C VAL A 420 14.53 8.93 6.25
N GLU A 421 14.89 9.30 7.47
CA GLU A 421 14.12 9.04 8.69
C GLU A 421 12.83 9.88 8.67
N PRO A 422 11.63 9.28 8.60
CA PRO A 422 10.40 10.04 8.37
C PRO A 422 9.99 11.00 9.49
N LYS A 423 10.55 10.82 10.69
CA LYS A 423 10.27 11.64 11.87
C LYS A 423 11.09 12.92 11.94
N THR A 424 12.33 12.89 11.44
CA THR A 424 13.33 13.96 11.64
C THR A 424 13.84 14.57 10.34
N GLY A 425 13.74 13.85 9.21
CA GLY A 425 14.42 14.20 7.97
C GLY A 425 15.93 13.92 7.97
N HIS A 426 16.45 13.27 9.02
CA HIS A 426 17.85 12.83 9.06
C HIS A 426 18.11 11.69 8.08
N VAL A 427 19.30 11.64 7.51
CA VAL A 427 19.62 10.74 6.41
C VAL A 427 20.44 9.58 6.94
N TRP A 428 20.05 8.35 6.61
CA TRP A 428 20.70 7.14 7.09
C TRP A 428 21.31 6.40 5.91
N THR A 429 22.50 5.82 6.11
CA THR A 429 23.22 5.09 5.07
C THR A 429 23.99 3.92 5.64
N SER A 430 24.10 2.83 4.89
CA SER A 430 25.07 1.76 5.19
C SER A 430 26.44 2.14 4.64
N PHE A 431 27.50 2.05 5.45
CA PHE A 431 28.88 2.23 4.98
C PHE A 431 29.42 0.92 4.39
N TYR A 432 29.95 0.99 3.17
CA TYR A 432 30.31 -0.17 2.38
C TYR A 432 31.47 -0.94 3.00
N GLN A 433 31.26 -2.22 3.32
CA GLN A 433 32.27 -3.11 3.90
C GLN A 433 32.92 -2.60 5.21
N GLN A 434 32.28 -1.68 5.94
CA GLN A 434 32.76 -1.21 7.25
C GLN A 434 32.01 -1.81 8.45
N GLY A 435 30.81 -2.36 8.28
CA GLY A 435 29.98 -2.88 9.37
C GLY A 435 29.28 -1.80 10.21
N TYR A 436 29.27 -0.56 9.72
CA TYR A 436 28.63 0.60 10.34
C TYR A 436 27.44 1.08 9.51
N THR A 437 26.39 1.53 10.19
CA THR A 437 25.34 2.39 9.62
C THR A 437 25.62 3.82 10.08
N GLY A 438 25.68 4.76 9.14
CA GLY A 438 25.79 6.19 9.41
C GLY A 438 24.42 6.85 9.51
N ARG A 439 24.26 7.73 10.49
CA ARG A 439 23.16 8.71 10.56
C ARG A 439 23.74 10.11 10.39
N LEU A 440 23.35 10.80 9.32
CA LEU A 440 23.58 12.22 9.11
C LEU A 440 22.44 12.99 9.77
N GLU A 441 22.73 13.57 10.93
CA GLU A 441 21.85 14.55 11.58
C GLU A 441 22.04 15.88 10.85
N LEU A 442 21.05 16.19 10.00
CA LEU A 442 21.06 17.31 9.05
C LEU A 442 20.69 18.63 9.75
N ASP A 443 21.55 19.64 9.66
CA ASP A 443 21.17 21.02 10.01
C ASP A 443 20.57 21.72 8.78
N GLU A 444 19.27 22.00 8.85
CA GLU A 444 18.49 22.60 7.76
C GLU A 444 18.65 24.13 7.64
N ARG A 445 19.43 24.77 8.50
CA ARG A 445 19.75 26.21 8.48
C ARG A 445 21.14 26.45 7.90
N ASP A 446 22.11 25.62 8.27
CA ASP A 446 23.45 25.59 7.68
C ASP A 446 23.91 24.13 7.51
N LEU A 447 23.87 23.65 6.27
CA LEU A 447 24.26 22.28 5.92
C LEU A 447 25.68 21.92 6.39
N ALA A 448 26.58 22.90 6.57
CA ALA A 448 27.94 22.68 7.03
C ALA A 448 28.03 22.34 8.54
N GLN A 449 26.99 22.64 9.33
CA GLN A 449 26.90 22.25 10.75
C GLN A 449 26.31 20.84 10.95
N SER A 450 25.95 20.13 9.88
CA SER A 450 25.46 18.75 9.97
C SER A 450 26.54 17.82 10.53
N HIS A 451 26.13 16.72 11.15
CA HIS A 451 27.06 15.75 11.74
C HIS A 451 26.65 14.29 11.55
N TRP A 452 27.67 13.44 11.42
CA TRP A 452 27.56 12.00 11.40
C TRP A 452 27.50 11.41 12.82
N ARG A 453 26.68 10.38 13.01
CA ARG A 453 26.82 9.35 14.05
C ARG A 453 27.11 8.00 13.41
N PHE A 454 28.00 7.22 14.02
CA PHE A 454 28.43 5.92 13.53
C PHE A 454 27.88 4.79 14.41
N ILE A 455 26.87 4.08 13.90
CA ILE A 455 26.22 2.98 14.60
C ILE A 455 26.94 1.69 14.21
N GLY A 456 27.55 0.99 15.16
CA GLY A 456 28.32 -0.24 14.93
C GLY A 456 27.44 -1.45 14.63
N THR A 457 26.62 -1.40 13.58
CA THR A 457 25.56 -2.37 13.25
C THR A 457 26.01 -3.84 13.34
N THR A 458 27.11 -4.23 12.70
CA THR A 458 27.64 -5.61 12.77
C THR A 458 28.78 -5.77 13.78
N ARG A 459 28.94 -4.80 14.69
CA ARG A 459 30.03 -4.72 15.65
C ARG A 459 29.56 -4.67 17.12
N THR A 460 30.39 -5.16 18.03
CA THR A 460 30.25 -4.96 19.48
C THR A 460 30.51 -3.50 19.86
N ALA A 461 30.28 -3.12 21.11
CA ALA A 461 30.67 -1.79 21.62
C ALA A 461 32.20 -1.56 21.60
N THR A 462 33.00 -2.64 21.63
CA THR A 462 34.47 -2.61 21.50
C THR A 462 34.96 -2.54 20.05
N GLY A 463 34.06 -2.62 19.06
CA GLY A 463 34.38 -2.55 17.62
C GLY A 463 34.69 -3.89 16.95
N GLU A 464 34.72 -4.99 17.72
CA GLU A 464 34.86 -6.37 17.21
C GLU A 464 33.62 -6.77 16.40
N LEU A 465 33.73 -7.72 15.47
CA LEU A 465 32.56 -8.23 14.74
C LEU A 465 31.68 -9.10 15.65
N LEU A 466 30.36 -9.06 15.42
CA LEU A 466 29.45 -10.02 16.05
C LEU A 466 29.71 -11.46 15.53
N PRO A 467 29.39 -12.51 16.30
CA PRO A 467 29.55 -13.88 15.83
C PRO A 467 28.68 -14.18 14.59
N GLY A 468 29.32 -14.69 13.53
CA GLY A 468 28.63 -15.15 12.31
C GLY A 468 28.29 -14.06 11.29
N VAL A 469 28.86 -12.86 11.42
CA VAL A 469 28.60 -11.74 10.49
C VAL A 469 29.91 -11.14 9.96
N THR A 470 29.83 -10.40 8.86
CA THR A 470 30.94 -9.60 8.31
C THR A 470 30.53 -8.12 8.21
N THR A 471 31.17 -7.34 7.32
CA THR A 471 31.05 -5.88 7.29
C THR A 471 30.18 -5.31 6.15
N ASP A 472 29.72 -6.14 5.21
CA ASP A 472 28.95 -5.69 4.05
C ASP A 472 27.47 -5.43 4.41
N LEU A 473 27.12 -4.14 4.51
CA LEU A 473 25.75 -3.64 4.72
C LEU A 473 25.25 -2.91 3.47
N ARG A 474 23.95 -3.06 3.17
CA ARG A 474 23.29 -2.60 1.93
C ARG A 474 22.10 -1.70 2.27
N GLY A 475 20.86 -2.18 2.10
CA GLY A 475 19.65 -1.39 2.30
C GLY A 475 19.49 -0.84 3.71
N VAL A 476 18.88 0.35 3.80
CA VAL A 476 18.33 0.92 5.04
C VAL A 476 16.86 1.27 4.78
N GLY A 477 15.99 1.06 5.76
CA GLY A 477 14.56 1.38 5.71
C GLY A 477 14.02 1.66 7.11
N PHE A 478 12.74 2.01 7.24
CA PHE A 478 12.13 2.35 8.53
C PHE A 478 10.80 1.62 8.76
N ASP A 479 10.52 1.26 10.01
CA ASP A 479 9.23 0.68 10.41
C ASP A 479 8.23 1.72 10.93
N THR A 480 7.04 1.24 11.30
CA THR A 480 5.91 2.00 11.81
C THR A 480 6.15 2.67 13.17
N ALA A 481 7.04 2.09 13.99
CA ALA A 481 7.46 2.65 15.27
C ALA A 481 8.66 3.61 15.12
N GLY A 482 9.21 3.73 13.91
CA GLY A 482 10.33 4.60 13.57
C GLY A 482 11.71 3.98 13.81
N TYR A 483 11.82 2.68 14.06
CA TYR A 483 13.13 2.02 14.08
C TYR A 483 13.70 1.95 12.66
N ALA A 484 15.01 2.11 12.54
CA ALA A 484 15.71 1.86 11.29
C ALA A 484 16.04 0.36 11.17
N TRP A 485 15.85 -0.20 9.98
CA TRP A 485 16.18 -1.59 9.65
C TRP A 485 17.27 -1.61 8.60
N THR A 486 18.27 -2.48 8.77
CA THR A 486 19.41 -2.62 7.85
C THR A 486 19.82 -4.08 7.69
N LEU A 487 20.31 -4.40 6.50
CA LEU A 487 20.69 -5.74 6.06
C LEU A 487 21.70 -5.65 4.90
N GLY A 488 22.38 -6.74 4.56
CA GLY A 488 23.36 -6.72 3.47
C GLY A 488 23.95 -8.08 3.12
N LEU A 489 24.99 -8.07 2.28
CA LEU A 489 25.66 -9.32 1.87
C LEU A 489 26.53 -9.91 2.97
N GLY A 490 26.79 -9.15 4.03
CA GLY A 490 27.68 -9.55 5.10
C GLY A 490 27.05 -10.47 6.14
N SER A 491 25.75 -10.74 6.06
CA SER A 491 25.02 -11.56 7.03
C SER A 491 23.72 -12.10 6.43
N ASP A 492 23.26 -13.22 6.99
CA ASP A 492 21.90 -13.77 6.91
C ASP A 492 20.89 -13.07 7.85
N ARG A 493 21.27 -11.92 8.43
CA ARG A 493 20.48 -11.21 9.44
C ARG A 493 19.96 -9.87 8.97
N VAL A 494 18.77 -9.54 9.48
CA VAL A 494 18.28 -8.17 9.62
C VAL A 494 18.66 -7.60 10.98
N PHE A 495 19.01 -6.32 11.02
CA PHE A 495 19.33 -5.58 12.25
C PHE A 495 18.33 -4.44 12.44
N LYS A 496 17.75 -4.38 13.64
CA LYS A 496 16.90 -3.28 14.11
C LYS A 496 17.76 -2.28 14.86
N LEU A 497 17.71 -1.01 14.47
CA LEU A 497 18.44 0.10 15.07
C LEU A 497 17.45 1.12 15.63
N ASP A 498 17.74 1.65 16.80
CA ASP A 498 16.92 2.63 17.51
C ASP A 498 17.46 4.06 17.32
N PRO A 499 16.73 4.96 16.64
CA PRO A 499 17.14 6.36 16.50
C PRO A 499 17.16 7.17 17.80
N ALA A 500 16.52 6.71 18.89
CA ALA A 500 16.58 7.40 20.17
C ALA A 500 17.92 7.16 20.89
N THR A 501 18.47 5.94 20.80
CA THR A 501 19.76 5.58 21.42
C THR A 501 20.95 5.59 20.45
N ASN A 502 20.70 5.56 19.14
CA ASN A 502 21.69 5.34 18.07
C ASN A 502 22.46 4.01 18.26
N GLN A 503 21.76 2.95 18.67
CA GLN A 503 22.30 1.60 18.89
C GLN A 503 21.42 0.54 18.22
N ARG A 504 21.82 -0.74 18.28
CA ARG A 504 20.89 -1.85 18.00
C ARG A 504 19.77 -1.84 19.03
N ALA A 505 18.54 -2.06 18.60
CA ALA A 505 17.37 -2.09 19.47
C ALA A 505 17.48 -3.23 20.49
N ALA A 506 17.02 -2.98 21.72
CA ALA A 506 17.14 -3.93 22.83
C ALA A 506 16.32 -5.23 22.63
N SER A 507 15.31 -5.22 21.76
CA SER A 507 14.59 -6.43 21.35
C SER A 507 15.42 -7.35 20.45
N LEU A 508 16.33 -6.78 19.65
CA LEU A 508 17.09 -7.49 18.63
C LEU A 508 18.60 -7.15 18.65
N PRO A 509 19.30 -7.33 19.80
CA PRO A 509 20.65 -6.81 20.02
C PRO A 509 21.75 -7.52 19.23
N GLU A 510 21.46 -8.63 18.54
CA GLU A 510 22.39 -9.34 17.66
C GLU A 510 21.89 -9.46 16.20
N GLY A 511 20.77 -8.80 15.88
CA GLY A 511 19.99 -9.05 14.67
C GLY A 511 19.22 -10.39 14.72
N LYS A 512 18.44 -10.67 13.67
CA LYS A 512 17.65 -11.90 13.50
C LYS A 512 18.03 -12.54 12.18
N ALA A 513 18.43 -13.81 12.21
CA ALA A 513 18.63 -14.59 10.99
C ALA A 513 17.28 -14.85 10.31
N ILE A 514 17.20 -14.60 8.99
CA ILE A 514 15.99 -14.77 8.19
C ILE A 514 16.34 -15.33 6.80
N GLY A 515 15.39 -16.01 6.16
CA GLY A 515 15.54 -16.53 4.81
C GLY A 515 16.69 -17.52 4.63
N VAL A 516 17.30 -17.45 3.45
CA VAL A 516 18.42 -18.31 3.05
C VAL A 516 19.55 -17.46 2.47
N GLY A 517 20.71 -17.50 3.13
CA GLY A 517 21.91 -16.80 2.67
C GLY A 517 21.83 -15.29 2.85
N ALA A 518 22.50 -14.53 1.97
CA ALA A 518 22.79 -13.12 2.21
C ALA A 518 21.90 -12.16 1.39
N HIS A 519 21.50 -11.05 2.00
CA HIS A 519 20.43 -10.19 1.46
C HIS A 519 20.98 -9.05 0.60
N TYR A 520 20.81 -9.11 -0.73
CA TYR A 520 21.27 -8.03 -1.61
C TYR A 520 20.23 -6.91 -1.76
N THR A 521 19.65 -6.48 -0.66
CA THR A 521 18.42 -5.67 -0.65
C THR A 521 18.71 -4.18 -0.76
N TYR A 522 17.93 -3.49 -1.59
CA TYR A 522 17.89 -2.03 -1.75
C TYR A 522 16.50 -1.60 -2.23
N SER A 523 16.33 -0.27 -2.38
CA SER A 523 15.07 0.38 -2.69
C SER A 523 14.12 0.22 -1.49
N ASP A 524 12.86 0.57 -1.66
CA ASP A 524 11.95 0.76 -0.53
C ASP A 524 11.38 -0.55 0.05
N PHE A 525 12.28 -1.39 0.58
CA PHE A 525 12.00 -2.75 1.05
C PHE A 525 11.08 -2.84 2.28
N THR A 526 10.79 -1.70 2.92
CA THR A 526 9.84 -1.54 4.03
C THR A 526 8.58 -0.76 3.62
N GLY A 527 8.58 -0.13 2.44
CA GLY A 527 7.59 0.89 2.07
C GLY A 527 7.78 2.25 2.75
N SER A 528 8.81 2.41 3.57
CA SER A 528 9.09 3.66 4.29
C SER A 528 9.07 4.88 3.38
N THR A 529 9.69 4.83 2.20
CA THR A 529 9.81 5.96 1.25
C THR A 529 8.48 6.30 0.60
N VAL A 530 7.76 5.28 0.10
CA VAL A 530 6.51 5.50 -0.63
C VAL A 530 5.43 6.04 0.30
N PHE A 531 5.27 5.45 1.50
CA PHE A 531 4.23 5.88 2.44
C PHE A 531 4.53 7.21 3.14
N ASN A 532 5.78 7.69 3.12
CA ASN A 532 6.17 8.91 3.83
C ASN A 532 6.48 10.12 2.95
N PHE A 533 6.96 9.91 1.72
CA PHE A 533 7.50 10.96 0.88
C PHE A 533 6.91 10.95 -0.54
N THR A 534 6.87 9.80 -1.22
CA THR A 534 6.38 9.72 -2.60
C THR A 534 4.86 9.78 -2.70
N ALA A 535 4.15 9.04 -1.85
CA ALA A 535 2.70 9.01 -1.78
C ALA A 535 2.24 9.05 -0.31
N PRO A 536 2.51 10.16 0.42
CA PRO A 536 2.09 10.30 1.81
C PRO A 536 0.58 10.18 1.90
N GLY A 537 0.10 9.08 2.48
CA GLY A 537 -1.28 8.67 2.33
C GLY A 537 -1.79 7.79 3.46
N GLY A 538 -3.07 7.48 3.40
CA GLY A 538 -3.77 6.67 4.38
C GLY A 538 -5.05 6.07 3.81
N GLY A 539 -5.46 4.92 4.33
CA GLY A 539 -6.67 4.23 3.92
C GLY A 539 -7.77 4.29 4.98
N TRP A 540 -9.03 4.33 4.54
CA TRP A 540 -10.19 3.99 5.36
C TRP A 540 -11.04 3.01 4.58
N ARG A 541 -11.44 1.91 5.22
CA ARG A 541 -12.25 0.87 4.61
C ARG A 541 -13.51 0.62 5.41
N HIS A 542 -14.60 0.33 4.71
CA HIS A 542 -15.83 -0.13 5.34
C HIS A 542 -16.59 -1.07 4.40
N VAL A 543 -17.18 -2.12 4.99
CA VAL A 543 -18.13 -2.98 4.30
C VAL A 543 -19.52 -2.54 4.72
N PHE A 544 -20.31 -2.05 3.75
CA PHE A 544 -21.73 -1.83 3.91
C PHE A 544 -22.45 -3.17 3.75
N ASP A 545 -23.27 -3.54 4.73
CA ASP A 545 -23.94 -4.84 4.79
C ASP A 545 -24.88 -5.15 3.61
N ALA A 546 -25.31 -6.41 3.54
CA ALA A 546 -26.08 -6.95 2.42
C ALA A 546 -27.35 -6.13 2.14
N ARG A 547 -27.46 -5.62 0.92
CA ARG A 547 -28.69 -5.01 0.41
C ARG A 547 -29.74 -6.11 0.18
N ALA A 548 -31.01 -5.74 0.18
CA ALA A 548 -32.05 -6.61 -0.41
C ALA A 548 -31.63 -7.01 -1.84
N SER A 549 -31.88 -8.26 -2.23
CA SER A 549 -31.39 -8.85 -3.49
C SER A 549 -31.80 -8.08 -4.76
N CYS A 550 -32.86 -7.28 -4.68
CA CYS A 550 -33.40 -6.42 -5.74
C CYS A 550 -32.88 -4.96 -5.72
N ALA A 551 -32.17 -4.50 -4.68
CA ALA A 551 -31.80 -3.10 -4.49
C ALA A 551 -30.48 -2.73 -5.20
N LYS A 552 -30.55 -1.74 -6.10
CA LYS A 552 -29.42 -1.35 -6.97
C LYS A 552 -28.71 -0.11 -6.45
N LEU A 553 -27.38 -0.12 -6.45
CA LEU A 553 -26.60 1.10 -6.22
C LEU A 553 -26.83 2.07 -7.38
N GLN A 554 -27.26 3.29 -7.05
CA GLN A 554 -27.36 4.39 -8.01
C GLN A 554 -26.25 5.41 -7.82
N ARG A 555 -25.83 5.67 -6.58
CA ARG A 555 -24.87 6.75 -6.30
C ARG A 555 -23.98 6.46 -5.10
N LEU A 556 -22.77 6.98 -5.15
CA LEU A 556 -21.97 7.27 -3.97
C LEU A 556 -21.99 8.79 -3.75
N HIS A 557 -22.40 9.22 -2.56
CA HIS A 557 -22.34 10.61 -2.13
C HIS A 557 -21.24 10.78 -1.08
N TRP A 558 -20.53 11.90 -1.11
CA TRP A 558 -19.47 12.21 -0.15
C TRP A 558 -19.27 13.70 0.07
N GLU A 559 -18.93 14.06 1.31
CA GLU A 559 -18.56 15.41 1.72
C GLU A 559 -17.15 15.39 2.30
N ALA A 560 -16.25 16.20 1.75
CA ALA A 560 -14.87 16.25 2.19
C ALA A 560 -14.28 17.66 2.04
N TYR A 561 -13.42 18.04 2.98
CA TYR A 561 -12.48 19.14 2.83
C TYR A 561 -11.24 18.62 2.09
N VAL A 562 -10.99 19.08 0.86
CA VAL A 562 -9.88 18.62 0.01
C VAL A 562 -9.07 19.83 -0.50
N PRO A 563 -8.16 20.38 0.32
CA PRO A 563 -7.38 21.55 -0.04
C PRO A 563 -6.33 21.25 -1.15
N PRO A 564 -5.81 22.29 -1.83
CA PRO A 564 -4.76 22.14 -2.83
C PRO A 564 -3.54 21.35 -2.33
N GLY A 565 -3.03 20.46 -3.17
CA GLY A 565 -1.94 19.54 -2.80
C GLY A 565 -2.39 18.26 -2.07
N THR A 566 -3.69 18.09 -1.83
CA THR A 566 -4.26 16.85 -1.27
C THR A 566 -5.21 16.18 -2.26
N SER A 567 -5.48 14.90 -2.04
CA SER A 567 -6.56 14.20 -2.72
C SER A 567 -7.30 13.26 -1.79
N VAL A 568 -8.58 13.04 -2.11
CA VAL A 568 -9.38 11.94 -1.59
C VAL A 568 -9.89 11.17 -2.81
N THR A 569 -9.68 9.86 -2.84
CA THR A 569 -10.24 9.00 -3.88
C THR A 569 -10.98 7.84 -3.25
N VAL A 570 -11.96 7.29 -3.96
CA VAL A 570 -12.76 6.15 -3.50
C VAL A 570 -12.87 5.09 -4.58
N ARG A 571 -12.78 3.83 -4.18
CA ARG A 571 -13.07 2.65 -5.00
C ARG A 571 -13.98 1.71 -4.22
N LEU A 572 -14.79 0.92 -4.92
CA LEU A 572 -15.72 -0.02 -4.29
C LEU A 572 -15.81 -1.35 -5.03
N ARG A 573 -16.18 -2.42 -4.32
CA ARG A 573 -16.38 -3.77 -4.87
C ARG A 573 -17.45 -4.53 -4.11
N VAL A 574 -17.87 -5.67 -4.64
CA VAL A 574 -18.61 -6.68 -3.85
C VAL A 574 -17.63 -7.33 -2.86
N ALA A 575 -17.97 -7.31 -1.58
CA ALA A 575 -17.17 -7.92 -0.51
C ALA A 575 -17.25 -9.46 -0.57
N ALA A 576 -16.22 -10.13 -0.04
CA ALA A 576 -16.23 -11.58 0.13
C ALA A 576 -17.29 -12.00 1.16
N VAL A 577 -18.08 -13.04 0.85
CA VAL A 577 -19.06 -13.64 1.78
C VAL A 577 -18.69 -15.11 2.00
N GLY A 578 -18.25 -15.44 3.21
CA GLY A 578 -17.76 -16.79 3.53
C GLY A 578 -16.48 -17.11 2.75
N ALA A 579 -16.52 -18.14 1.91
CA ALA A 579 -15.37 -18.58 1.10
C ALA A 579 -15.37 -18.02 -0.35
N SER A 580 -16.32 -17.17 -0.73
CA SER A 580 -16.33 -16.57 -2.07
C SER A 580 -15.21 -15.52 -2.20
N ALA A 581 -14.46 -15.54 -3.30
CA ALA A 581 -13.55 -14.44 -3.63
C ALA A 581 -14.34 -13.10 -3.74
N PRO A 582 -13.74 -11.97 -3.32
CA PRO A 582 -14.34 -10.65 -3.51
C PRO A 582 -14.37 -10.26 -4.99
N GLY A 583 -15.25 -9.33 -5.36
CA GLY A 583 -15.32 -8.79 -6.72
C GLY A 583 -14.14 -7.88 -7.08
N ASP A 584 -14.07 -7.49 -8.36
CA ASP A 584 -13.10 -6.51 -8.83
C ASP A 584 -13.35 -5.11 -8.25
N TRP A 585 -12.29 -4.34 -8.06
CA TRP A 585 -12.36 -2.94 -7.64
C TRP A 585 -12.87 -2.05 -8.78
N LEU A 586 -13.85 -1.20 -8.46
CA LEU A 586 -14.48 -0.26 -9.39
C LEU A 586 -14.22 1.19 -8.96
N PRO A 587 -13.92 2.11 -9.90
CA PRO A 587 -13.73 1.86 -11.33
C PRO A 587 -12.40 1.11 -11.56
N ASP A 588 -12.36 0.27 -12.60
CA ASP A 588 -11.14 -0.45 -12.99
C ASP A 588 -10.40 0.33 -14.09
N GLN A 589 -9.07 0.42 -13.97
CA GLN A 589 -8.24 1.12 -14.94
C GLN A 589 -8.29 0.50 -16.35
N ALA A 590 -8.46 -0.82 -16.49
CA ALA A 590 -8.47 -1.47 -17.80
C ALA A 590 -9.78 -1.25 -18.56
N THR A 591 -10.92 -1.25 -17.86
CA THR A 591 -12.27 -1.13 -18.47
C THR A 591 -12.81 0.29 -18.45
N ASP A 592 -12.62 1.02 -17.35
CA ASP A 592 -13.19 2.35 -17.10
C ASP A 592 -12.17 3.50 -17.27
N GLY A 593 -10.89 3.16 -17.51
CA GLY A 593 -9.81 4.13 -17.71
C GLY A 593 -9.35 4.89 -16.47
N LYS A 594 -9.88 4.53 -15.29
CA LYS A 594 -9.57 5.12 -13.97
C LYS A 594 -9.59 4.04 -12.89
N ALA A 595 -8.64 4.08 -11.95
CA ALA A 595 -8.52 3.12 -10.84
C ALA A 595 -9.25 3.53 -9.53
N SER A 596 -9.78 4.74 -9.48
CA SER A 596 -10.61 5.27 -8.38
C SER A 596 -11.43 6.47 -8.86
N PHE A 597 -12.54 6.77 -8.18
CA PHE A 597 -13.24 8.04 -8.32
C PHE A 597 -12.52 9.10 -7.47
N GLY A 598 -12.20 10.27 -8.03
CA GLY A 598 -11.53 11.34 -7.30
C GLY A 598 -12.50 12.41 -6.81
N TYR A 599 -12.28 12.94 -5.60
CA TYR A 599 -13.07 14.04 -5.06
C TYR A 599 -12.81 15.32 -5.85
N PRO A 600 -13.83 16.03 -6.37
CA PRO A 600 -13.63 17.31 -7.05
C PRO A 600 -13.19 18.37 -6.04
N THR A 601 -12.12 19.09 -6.36
CA THR A 601 -11.59 20.15 -5.49
C THR A 601 -12.67 21.18 -5.17
N ASP A 602 -12.73 21.63 -3.91
CA ASP A 602 -13.65 22.66 -3.41
C ASP A 602 -15.17 22.38 -3.57
N ALA A 603 -15.59 21.13 -3.79
CA ALA A 603 -17.00 20.79 -4.05
C ALA A 603 -17.93 20.95 -2.83
N GLY A 604 -17.43 20.76 -1.59
CA GLY A 604 -18.22 20.74 -0.35
C GLY A 604 -19.06 19.46 -0.17
N GLY A 605 -19.72 19.02 -1.24
CA GLY A 605 -20.35 17.71 -1.41
C GLY A 605 -20.26 17.29 -2.88
N ALA A 606 -20.11 16.00 -3.14
CA ALA A 606 -19.98 15.46 -4.49
C ALA A 606 -20.73 14.14 -4.66
N ASP A 607 -20.98 13.77 -5.90
CA ASP A 607 -21.77 12.61 -6.30
C ASP A 607 -21.05 11.82 -7.39
N VAL A 608 -21.05 10.49 -7.27
CA VAL A 608 -20.56 9.54 -8.28
C VAL A 608 -21.75 8.71 -8.76
N ASP A 609 -22.06 8.78 -10.06
CA ASP A 609 -23.05 7.89 -10.68
C ASP A 609 -22.52 6.45 -10.72
N LEU A 610 -23.25 5.54 -10.06
CA LEU A 610 -22.93 4.11 -10.00
C LEU A 610 -23.80 3.26 -10.95
N ALA A 611 -24.75 3.85 -11.67
CA ALA A 611 -25.57 3.11 -12.62
C ALA A 611 -24.77 2.34 -13.70
N PRO A 612 -23.65 2.85 -14.25
CA PRO A 612 -22.78 2.08 -15.16
C PRO A 612 -22.09 0.87 -14.51
N TYR A 613 -22.02 0.84 -13.18
CA TYR A 613 -21.34 -0.17 -12.39
C TYR A 613 -22.30 -1.17 -11.73
N ALA A 614 -23.61 -0.90 -11.76
CA ALA A 614 -24.63 -1.63 -11.00
C ALA A 614 -24.53 -3.16 -11.13
N ALA A 615 -24.41 -3.69 -12.37
CA ALA A 615 -24.31 -5.13 -12.60
C ALA A 615 -23.03 -5.78 -12.04
N ARG A 616 -21.94 -5.02 -11.88
CA ARG A 616 -20.68 -5.45 -11.22
C ARG A 616 -20.74 -5.30 -9.70
N LEU A 617 -21.82 -4.71 -9.17
CA LEU A 617 -22.07 -4.41 -7.76
C LEU A 617 -23.38 -5.06 -7.24
N GLU A 618 -23.94 -6.01 -7.97
CA GLU A 618 -25.11 -6.79 -7.57
C GLU A 618 -24.67 -8.03 -6.74
N GLY A 619 -25.55 -8.52 -5.86
CA GLY A 619 -25.39 -9.85 -5.24
C GLY A 619 -24.64 -9.96 -3.90
N GLY A 620 -24.19 -8.88 -3.27
CA GLY A 620 -23.54 -8.97 -1.95
C GLY A 620 -23.31 -7.64 -1.20
N PRO A 621 -22.71 -7.69 0.00
CA PRO A 621 -22.24 -6.51 0.73
C PRO A 621 -21.24 -5.71 -0.10
N THR A 622 -21.14 -4.40 0.17
CA THR A 622 -20.28 -3.49 -0.62
C THR A 622 -19.08 -3.05 0.19
N GLU A 623 -17.89 -3.50 -0.18
CA GLU A 623 -16.66 -2.96 0.37
C GLU A 623 -16.32 -1.65 -0.33
N VAL A 624 -16.03 -0.60 0.45
CA VAL A 624 -15.58 0.70 -0.04
C VAL A 624 -14.24 1.02 0.61
N GLU A 625 -13.27 1.40 -0.21
CA GLU A 625 -11.96 1.89 0.21
C GLU A 625 -11.81 3.35 -0.20
N VAL A 626 -11.60 4.22 0.78
CA VAL A 626 -11.19 5.62 0.58
C VAL A 626 -9.68 5.71 0.78
N ARG A 627 -9.00 6.36 -0.16
CA ARG A 627 -7.61 6.78 -0.03
C ARG A 627 -7.52 8.28 0.17
N PHE A 628 -6.70 8.67 1.12
CA PHE A 628 -6.25 10.04 1.32
C PHE A 628 -4.80 10.15 0.85
N ALA A 629 -4.43 11.25 0.20
CA ALA A 629 -3.02 11.56 -0.09
C ALA A 629 -2.73 13.06 0.08
N THR A 630 -1.46 13.40 0.32
CA THR A 630 -0.97 14.78 0.37
C THR A 630 0.47 14.90 -0.13
N SER A 631 0.78 16.00 -0.83
CA SER A 631 2.16 16.41 -1.15
C SER A 631 2.79 17.36 -0.13
N ASP A 632 2.03 17.86 0.85
CA ASP A 632 2.55 18.57 2.02
C ASP A 632 1.92 18.02 3.31
N ARG A 633 2.73 17.43 4.18
CA ARG A 633 2.30 16.89 5.48
C ARG A 633 1.60 17.91 6.40
N LYS A 634 1.74 19.21 6.17
CA LYS A 634 1.01 20.25 6.91
C LYS A 634 -0.42 20.44 6.42
N VAL A 635 -0.72 19.99 5.21
CA VAL A 635 -2.01 20.13 4.54
C VAL A 635 -2.67 18.75 4.47
N ARG A 636 -3.93 18.66 4.90
CA ARG A 636 -4.63 17.37 5.07
C ARG A 636 -6.04 17.44 4.49
N PRO A 637 -6.46 16.40 3.74
CA PRO A 637 -7.86 16.23 3.42
C PRO A 637 -8.63 15.68 4.64
N VAL A 638 -9.91 15.98 4.77
CA VAL A 638 -10.80 15.42 5.79
C VAL A 638 -12.08 14.93 5.11
N LEU A 639 -12.39 13.64 5.21
CA LEU A 639 -13.68 13.06 4.82
C LEU A 639 -14.65 13.19 5.97
N HIS A 640 -15.79 13.86 5.75
CA HIS A 640 -16.85 14.01 6.76
C HIS A 640 -17.92 12.94 6.63
N VAL A 641 -18.35 12.72 5.39
CA VAL A 641 -19.53 11.90 5.05
C VAL A 641 -19.19 11.03 3.85
N LEU A 642 -19.62 9.77 3.90
CA LEU A 642 -19.61 8.84 2.79
C LEU A 642 -20.91 8.02 2.85
N GLN A 643 -21.67 8.03 1.77
CA GLN A 643 -23.02 7.45 1.71
C GLN A 643 -23.19 6.65 0.43
N LEU A 644 -23.93 5.55 0.53
CA LEU A 644 -24.33 4.73 -0.62
C LEU A 644 -25.84 4.89 -0.84
N VAL A 645 -26.19 5.52 -1.97
CA VAL A 645 -27.58 5.74 -2.38
C VAL A 645 -28.03 4.55 -3.22
N VAL A 646 -29.06 3.88 -2.73
CA VAL A 646 -29.68 2.71 -3.37
C VAL A 646 -31.06 3.05 -3.88
N ASP A 647 -31.42 2.49 -5.03
CA ASP A 647 -32.80 2.44 -5.50
C ASP A 647 -33.40 1.08 -5.13
N ARG A 648 -34.47 1.14 -4.34
CA ARG A 648 -35.26 -0.04 -3.92
C ARG A 648 -36.38 -0.34 -4.92
N GLY A 649 -36.67 0.54 -5.89
CA GLY A 649 -37.56 0.30 -7.04
C GLY A 649 -38.85 -0.47 -6.71
N SER A 650 -39.17 -1.44 -7.57
CA SER A 650 -40.28 -2.39 -7.38
C SER A 650 -39.88 -3.61 -6.53
N CYS A 651 -39.02 -3.46 -5.52
CA CYS A 651 -38.83 -4.50 -4.51
C CYS A 651 -40.19 -4.77 -3.84
N VAL A 652 -40.79 -5.91 -4.17
CA VAL A 652 -41.96 -6.43 -3.45
C VAL A 652 -41.40 -7.19 -2.26
N TYR A 653 -41.46 -6.53 -1.10
CA TYR A 653 -41.16 -7.11 0.20
C TYR A 653 -42.34 -7.97 0.68
#